data_AF-A0A0R3MBH8-F1
#
_entry.id   AF-A0A0R3MBH8-F1
#
_cell.length_a   1.000
_cell.length_b   1.000
_cell.length_c   1.000
_cell.angle_alpha   90.00
_cell.angle_beta   90.00
_cell.angle_gamma   90.00
#
_symmetry.space_group_name_H-M   'P 1'
#
loop_
_entity.id
_entity.type
_entity.pdbx_description
1 polymer ?
#
loop_
_entity_poly.entity_id
_entity_poly.type
_entity_poly.pdbx_seq_one_letter_code
_entity_poly.pdbx_strand_id
1 'polypeptide(L)'
;MTDAKVRIQENGVGAVDVSDIAQDHAVPIDPLAIQKVDIVRGPGALRFGSQAVGGVVDVNNNRIPTAAPLGGVAAELRSGVTSVNRGWESGLLLDAGGRNAAVHADIYGRSSGDYSIPSYPYLVPPIPAPAFNGKQPNSASQSAGAAIGGSWLFDGGYAGIAVSRFTSDYYVPGIATAEARQHNDLEQTKISSKGEYRPDASALAAVRYWTGYSEYRHDETVLATTGFQEITATFKNKQTEGKLEFELAPFATPLGPLTSIVGAQGAYQQLDTAGQAILLPAQTRTAAAYFLNEVRHTDTLRTQLAGRIEGVNVAGTAFTFPPNFLPPPDEPGRASAKLDFMPKSISFGIIKDLPSSLVASLTLQRIERAPRPLELFAQGPDGSEKTFKIGNPNLGIETAQTAEIGLKRTDGDFRFVANAYYTAYDKFIFSRATGILCQETFASCGAGTDYIQVNYDQRDATFRGGELAWQWDAAQLANGTLGLDGQYDIVRATFTDGSNVPRIPPMRLGGGVYWRNDNWFARVGLLHAFAQNDIPQFDTTTAGYDLVKVQLEHRKFWKDSPWGAVEVATGLVGDNLLNANIRNSVQFHKDEILQPGRGFKLFLNVKYGVDRPSGPPGTWIGTARRPAGNGYYKSPALEATAWNWAGIYAGGNVGYLRGEGVTNAAFNDVATGASLAGARLSSTHDTASFGVQSGYNWTSGPILAGIEGDFEYRNQRGHGATACPGNVCNAALAPLDATVRASLDYRLGWVASVRGRVGTLVTPDLLAYATAGVPFGKITTSTSVAGFDNAGAATTASLDRHLYRFGWAVGAGFEARLTGNWTGKLEYLHMDFGSVRSTPSTAANTAVAFDANTRVTSDGVRIGVNYKFVGSIIVD
;
A
#
# COMPACT_ATOMS: atom_id res chain seq x y z
N MET A 1 13.13 -6.02 -16.90
CA MET A 1 11.65 -5.86 -17.02
C MET A 1 11.20 -4.59 -16.26
N THR A 2 10.03 -4.02 -16.58
CA THR A 2 9.42 -2.88 -15.85
C THR A 2 8.16 -3.35 -15.10
N ASP A 3 7.88 -2.77 -13.93
CA ASP A 3 6.76 -3.17 -13.06
C ASP A 3 5.38 -2.74 -13.61
N ALA A 4 5.35 -1.91 -14.66
CA ALA A 4 4.15 -1.39 -15.32
C ALA A 4 3.30 -2.43 -16.10
N LYS A 5 3.62 -3.73 -15.98
CA LYS A 5 2.99 -4.84 -16.73
C LYS A 5 2.06 -5.72 -15.86
N VAL A 6 1.93 -5.39 -14.58
CA VAL A 6 0.95 -5.96 -13.64
C VAL A 6 0.19 -4.81 -13.01
N ARG A 7 -1.13 -4.94 -12.90
CA ARG A 7 -1.95 -3.95 -12.19
C ARG A 7 -2.14 -4.38 -10.74
N ILE A 8 -1.73 -3.53 -9.81
CA ILE A 8 -2.06 -3.67 -8.39
C ILE A 8 -3.21 -2.71 -8.07
N GLN A 9 -4.24 -3.22 -7.40
CA GLN A 9 -5.39 -2.43 -7.01
C GLN A 9 -5.92 -2.89 -5.66
N GLU A 10 -6.65 -2.00 -5.00
CA GLU A 10 -7.27 -2.23 -3.71
C GLU A 10 -8.72 -1.76 -3.78
N ASN A 11 -9.65 -2.68 -3.47
CA ASN A 11 -11.09 -2.49 -3.54
C ASN A 11 -11.60 -2.02 -4.92
N GLY A 12 -10.99 -2.49 -6.00
CA GLY A 12 -11.41 -2.19 -7.38
C GLY A 12 -10.90 -0.87 -7.95
N VAL A 13 -10.13 -0.08 -7.19
CA VAL A 13 -9.43 1.13 -7.66
C VAL A 13 -7.92 0.95 -7.53
N GLY A 14 -7.13 1.59 -8.39
CA GLY A 14 -5.67 1.47 -8.38
C GLY A 14 -5.05 1.68 -6.99
N ALA A 15 -3.88 1.08 -6.77
CA ALA A 15 -3.10 1.30 -5.55
C ALA A 15 -2.62 2.76 -5.42
N VAL A 16 -2.43 3.47 -6.55
CA VAL A 16 -1.99 4.87 -6.66
C VAL A 16 -0.67 5.10 -5.92
N ASP A 17 0.39 4.53 -6.46
CA ASP A 17 1.74 4.62 -5.93
C ASP A 17 2.70 5.09 -7.02
N VAL A 18 4.00 5.05 -6.70
CA VAL A 18 5.09 5.29 -7.64
C VAL A 18 6.06 4.11 -7.66
N SER A 19 5.58 2.92 -7.28
CA SER A 19 6.40 1.69 -7.28
C SER A 19 6.86 1.28 -8.67
N ASP A 20 6.19 1.76 -9.72
CA ASP A 20 6.60 1.56 -11.11
C ASP A 20 7.68 2.54 -11.60
N ILE A 21 8.06 3.53 -10.77
CA ILE A 21 9.11 4.53 -11.04
C ILE A 21 10.51 4.00 -10.70
N ALA A 22 10.65 3.40 -9.51
CA ALA A 22 11.89 2.83 -9.01
C ALA A 22 11.62 1.66 -8.05
N GLN A 23 12.54 0.71 -7.99
CA GLN A 23 12.39 -0.56 -7.25
C GLN A 23 12.42 -0.41 -5.72
N ASP A 24 12.91 0.72 -5.21
CA ASP A 24 12.90 1.05 -3.78
C ASP A 24 11.55 1.61 -3.33
N HIS A 25 10.72 2.11 -4.24
CA HIS A 25 9.43 2.71 -3.91
C HIS A 25 8.39 1.66 -3.46
N ALA A 26 7.97 1.74 -2.20
CA ALA A 26 7.01 0.79 -1.63
C ALA A 26 5.58 0.95 -2.17
N VAL A 27 4.89 -0.19 -2.33
CA VAL A 27 3.43 -0.23 -2.57
C VAL A 27 2.69 0.06 -1.25
N PRO A 28 1.79 1.06 -1.18
CA PRO A 28 1.14 1.52 0.04
C PRO A 28 -0.06 0.65 0.45
N ILE A 29 0.13 -0.67 0.43
CA ILE A 29 -0.86 -1.66 0.86
C ILE A 29 -0.22 -2.52 1.95
N ASP A 30 -0.73 -2.44 3.18
CA ASP A 30 -0.21 -3.23 4.30
C ASP A 30 -0.95 -4.57 4.43
N PRO A 31 -0.22 -5.71 4.50
CA PRO A 31 -0.81 -7.04 4.68
C PRO A 31 -1.71 -7.18 5.92
N LEU A 32 -1.48 -6.38 6.97
CA LEU A 32 -2.28 -6.45 8.19
C LEU A 32 -3.75 -6.10 7.93
N ALA A 33 -4.04 -5.20 6.98
CA ALA A 33 -5.40 -4.80 6.62
C ALA A 33 -6.07 -5.70 5.57
N ILE A 34 -5.34 -6.64 4.97
CA ILE A 34 -5.85 -7.46 3.87
C ILE A 34 -6.74 -8.60 4.40
N GLN A 35 -7.92 -8.76 3.83
CA GLN A 35 -8.76 -9.94 4.02
C GLN A 35 -8.57 -10.97 2.91
N LYS A 36 -8.37 -10.50 1.67
CA LYS A 36 -8.24 -11.36 0.49
C LYS A 36 -7.35 -10.73 -0.56
N VAL A 37 -6.58 -11.57 -1.24
CA VAL A 37 -5.85 -11.22 -2.47
C VAL A 37 -6.35 -12.12 -3.59
N ASP A 38 -6.84 -11.52 -4.66
CA ASP A 38 -7.26 -12.20 -5.88
C ASP A 38 -6.25 -11.93 -7.00
N ILE A 39 -5.79 -13.00 -7.66
CA ILE A 39 -4.98 -12.90 -8.87
C ILE A 39 -5.87 -13.21 -10.06
N VAL A 40 -6.12 -12.22 -10.92
CA VAL A 40 -7.00 -12.34 -12.08
C VAL A 40 -6.17 -12.44 -13.36
N ARG A 41 -6.41 -13.51 -14.13
CA ARG A 41 -5.81 -13.76 -15.46
C ARG A 41 -6.90 -14.06 -16.49
N GLY A 42 -6.52 -14.04 -17.78
CA GLY A 42 -7.40 -14.31 -18.90
C GLY A 42 -8.42 -13.22 -19.21
N PRO A 43 -9.55 -13.53 -19.89
CA PRO A 43 -10.48 -12.52 -20.39
C PRO A 43 -11.01 -11.54 -19.35
N GLY A 44 -11.18 -12.00 -18.09
CA GLY A 44 -11.63 -11.16 -16.99
C GLY A 44 -10.66 -10.03 -16.61
N ALA A 45 -9.36 -10.18 -16.90
CA ALA A 45 -8.34 -9.18 -16.57
C ALA A 45 -8.52 -7.87 -17.36
N LEU A 46 -9.09 -7.92 -18.58
CA LEU A 46 -9.32 -6.74 -19.42
C LEU A 46 -10.30 -5.73 -18.81
N ARG A 47 -11.10 -6.13 -17.81
CA ARG A 47 -11.99 -5.23 -17.06
C ARG A 47 -11.26 -4.24 -16.15
N PHE A 48 -9.96 -4.42 -15.94
CA PHE A 48 -9.17 -3.66 -14.97
C PHE A 48 -8.11 -2.77 -15.61
N GLY A 49 -7.70 -3.02 -16.86
CA GLY A 49 -6.78 -2.14 -17.57
C GLY A 49 -5.94 -2.86 -18.61
N SER A 50 -5.38 -2.10 -19.54
CA SER A 50 -4.48 -2.58 -20.59
C SER A 50 -3.09 -2.96 -20.05
N GLN A 51 -2.79 -2.59 -18.81
CA GLN A 51 -1.56 -2.95 -18.08
C GLN A 51 -1.61 -4.36 -17.47
N ALA A 52 -2.76 -5.04 -17.53
CA ALA A 52 -2.94 -6.36 -16.94
C ALA A 52 -2.40 -7.50 -17.83
N VAL A 53 -1.35 -7.25 -18.62
CA VAL A 53 -0.73 -8.27 -19.49
C VAL A 53 -0.22 -9.45 -18.67
N GLY A 54 0.43 -9.17 -17.53
CA GLY A 54 0.85 -10.19 -16.55
C GLY A 54 -0.24 -10.58 -15.54
N GLY A 55 -1.43 -9.99 -15.63
CA GLY A 55 -2.55 -10.16 -14.70
C GLY A 55 -2.83 -8.96 -13.79
N VAL A 56 -3.81 -9.14 -12.90
CA VAL A 56 -4.23 -8.16 -11.90
C VAL A 56 -4.08 -8.76 -10.51
N VAL A 57 -3.50 -8.01 -9.58
CA VAL A 57 -3.51 -8.30 -8.15
C VAL A 57 -4.55 -7.38 -7.51
N ASP A 58 -5.69 -7.95 -7.13
CA ASP A 58 -6.79 -7.24 -6.48
C ASP A 58 -6.82 -7.56 -5.00
N VAL A 59 -6.65 -6.53 -4.18
CA VAL A 59 -6.64 -6.62 -2.73
C VAL A 59 -8.00 -6.17 -2.18
N ASN A 60 -8.57 -6.95 -1.28
CA ASN A 60 -9.80 -6.60 -0.57
C ASN A 60 -9.54 -6.58 0.94
N ASN A 61 -10.00 -5.50 1.58
CA ASN A 61 -9.85 -5.24 3.02
C ASN A 61 -11.20 -5.01 3.73
N ASN A 62 -12.34 -5.12 3.02
CA ASN A 62 -13.68 -4.86 3.53
C ASN A 62 -13.95 -3.46 4.12
N ARG A 63 -13.08 -2.46 3.88
CA ARG A 63 -13.30 -1.06 4.32
C ARG A 63 -14.60 -0.45 3.81
N ILE A 64 -15.16 -0.99 2.73
CA ILE A 64 -16.53 -0.71 2.26
C ILE A 64 -17.29 -2.03 2.35
N PRO A 65 -17.95 -2.33 3.50
CA PRO A 65 -18.62 -3.60 3.72
C PRO A 65 -19.77 -3.82 2.75
N THR A 66 -19.95 -5.05 2.27
CA THR A 66 -21.07 -5.40 1.38
C THR A 66 -22.24 -6.05 2.12
N ALA A 67 -22.03 -6.38 3.39
CA ALA A 67 -22.99 -6.98 4.31
C ALA A 67 -22.60 -6.61 5.75
N ALA A 68 -23.56 -6.66 6.66
CA ALA A 68 -23.28 -6.55 8.09
C ALA A 68 -22.66 -7.86 8.63
N PRO A 69 -21.75 -7.78 9.61
CA PRO A 69 -21.21 -8.98 10.26
C PRO A 69 -22.31 -9.77 10.99
N LEU A 70 -22.16 -11.09 11.03
CA LEU A 70 -23.05 -11.97 11.78
C LEU A 70 -22.95 -11.65 13.28
N GLY A 71 -24.09 -11.57 13.97
CA GLY A 71 -24.14 -11.09 15.37
C GLY A 71 -23.95 -9.57 15.53
N GLY A 72 -23.88 -8.83 14.42
CA GLY A 72 -23.83 -7.37 14.40
C GLY A 72 -22.43 -6.78 14.60
N VAL A 73 -21.45 -7.58 15.03
CA VAL A 73 -20.05 -7.15 15.20
C VAL A 73 -19.06 -8.29 14.97
N ALA A 74 -17.96 -7.97 14.30
CA ALA A 74 -16.77 -8.80 14.23
C ALA A 74 -15.51 -7.97 14.54
N ALA A 75 -14.49 -8.62 15.12
CA ALA A 75 -13.20 -8.00 15.39
C ALA A 75 -12.08 -8.98 15.08
N GLU A 76 -10.98 -8.51 14.51
CA GLU A 76 -9.80 -9.32 14.24
C GLU A 76 -8.55 -8.59 14.74
N LEU A 77 -7.86 -9.20 15.72
CA LEU A 77 -6.53 -8.81 16.15
C LEU A 77 -5.51 -9.69 15.44
N ARG A 78 -4.47 -9.08 14.85
CA ARG A 78 -3.31 -9.76 14.27
C ARG A 78 -2.08 -9.19 14.92
N SER A 79 -1.20 -10.02 15.47
CA SER A 79 0.04 -9.57 16.08
C SER A 79 1.17 -10.55 15.83
N GLY A 80 2.39 -10.05 15.76
CA GLY A 80 3.57 -10.88 15.60
C GLY A 80 4.87 -10.19 15.97
N VAL A 81 5.89 -11.01 16.24
CA VAL A 81 7.27 -10.56 16.50
C VAL A 81 8.25 -11.42 15.73
N THR A 82 9.32 -10.81 15.23
CA THR A 82 10.32 -11.45 14.36
C THR A 82 11.73 -11.31 14.91
N SER A 83 12.48 -12.41 14.94
CA SER A 83 13.82 -12.44 15.53
C SER A 83 14.90 -11.83 14.65
N VAL A 84 14.79 -11.97 13.32
CA VAL A 84 15.87 -11.62 12.36
C VAL A 84 16.18 -10.12 12.34
N ASN A 85 15.19 -9.29 12.63
CA ASN A 85 15.21 -7.84 12.58
C ASN A 85 14.64 -7.18 13.85
N ARG A 86 14.36 -7.98 14.89
CA ARG A 86 13.67 -7.55 16.13
C ARG A 86 12.36 -6.82 15.84
N GLY A 87 11.67 -7.23 14.78
CA GLY A 87 10.46 -6.58 14.32
C GLY A 87 9.26 -6.94 15.17
N TRP A 88 8.27 -6.05 15.16
CA TRP A 88 6.95 -6.28 15.69
C TRP A 88 5.90 -5.79 14.69
N GLU A 89 4.75 -6.43 14.68
CA GLU A 89 3.60 -6.06 13.87
C GLU A 89 2.33 -6.24 14.70
N SER A 90 1.37 -5.34 14.56
CA SER A 90 0.05 -5.48 15.16
C SER A 90 -1.00 -4.74 14.36
N GLY A 91 -2.16 -5.34 14.19
CA GLY A 91 -3.33 -4.76 13.52
C GLY A 91 -4.62 -5.16 14.20
N LEU A 92 -5.58 -4.25 14.22
CA LEU A 92 -6.93 -4.45 14.72
C LEU A 92 -7.92 -4.03 13.62
N LEU A 93 -8.76 -4.97 13.19
CA LEU A 93 -9.81 -4.77 12.20
C LEU A 93 -11.15 -4.97 12.89
N LEU A 94 -12.11 -4.11 12.56
CA LEU A 94 -13.39 -4.04 13.27
C LEU A 94 -14.48 -3.84 12.24
N ASP A 95 -15.48 -4.72 12.29
CA ASP A 95 -16.70 -4.60 11.50
C ASP A 95 -17.88 -4.50 12.47
N ALA A 96 -18.77 -3.55 12.23
CA ALA A 96 -20.02 -3.45 12.98
C ALA A 96 -21.15 -3.10 12.03
N GLY A 97 -22.35 -3.61 12.26
CA GLY A 97 -23.46 -3.31 11.37
C GLY A 97 -24.77 -3.94 11.80
N GLY A 98 -25.82 -3.51 11.13
CA GLY A 98 -27.14 -4.07 11.24
C GLY A 98 -27.84 -4.08 9.88
N ARG A 99 -29.17 -4.14 9.92
CA ARG A 99 -30.02 -4.38 8.75
C ARG A 99 -29.75 -3.48 7.54
N ASN A 100 -29.48 -2.19 7.76
CA ASN A 100 -29.39 -1.18 6.69
C ASN A 100 -28.02 -0.50 6.61
N ALA A 101 -27.07 -0.84 7.48
CA ALA A 101 -25.79 -0.15 7.52
C ALA A 101 -24.72 -1.07 8.08
N ALA A 102 -23.52 -0.97 7.54
CA ALA A 102 -22.33 -1.63 8.06
C ALA A 102 -21.15 -0.66 8.00
N VAL A 103 -20.29 -0.71 9.00
CA VAL A 103 -19.09 0.12 9.15
C VAL A 103 -17.89 -0.79 9.37
N HIS A 104 -16.75 -0.33 8.88
CA HIS A 104 -15.45 -0.95 9.06
C HIS A 104 -14.47 0.08 9.60
N ALA A 105 -13.60 -0.33 10.52
CA ALA A 105 -12.44 0.43 10.91
C ALA A 105 -11.23 -0.50 11.09
N ASP A 106 -10.08 -0.10 10.57
CA ASP A 106 -8.83 -0.81 10.77
C ASP A 106 -7.73 0.15 11.22
N ILE A 107 -6.86 -0.36 12.09
CA ILE A 107 -5.62 0.28 12.48
C ILE A 107 -4.52 -0.75 12.56
N TYR A 108 -3.34 -0.42 12.05
CA TYR A 108 -2.22 -1.33 12.06
C TYR A 108 -0.89 -0.57 12.11
N GLY A 109 0.13 -1.26 12.59
CA GLY A 109 1.49 -0.77 12.64
C GLY A 109 2.48 -1.91 12.67
N ARG A 110 3.63 -1.69 12.05
CA ARG A 110 4.78 -2.58 12.12
C ARG A 110 6.07 -1.77 12.14
N SER A 111 7.06 -2.29 12.83
CA SER A 111 8.40 -1.71 12.88
C SER A 111 9.43 -2.82 12.89
N SER A 112 10.55 -2.58 12.23
CA SER A 112 11.69 -3.47 12.18
C SER A 112 12.99 -2.68 12.11
N GLY A 113 14.03 -3.19 12.77
CA GLY A 113 15.38 -2.69 12.57
C GLY A 113 16.07 -3.37 11.39
N ASP A 114 17.35 -3.05 11.20
CA ASP A 114 18.17 -3.74 10.21
C ASP A 114 18.17 -5.26 10.46
N TYR A 115 17.91 -6.04 9.40
CA TYR A 115 17.82 -7.49 9.49
C TYR A 115 19.20 -8.15 9.45
N SER A 116 19.30 -9.27 10.16
CA SER A 116 20.53 -10.08 10.21
C SER A 116 20.73 -10.82 8.89
N ILE A 117 21.96 -10.88 8.40
CA ILE A 117 22.34 -11.58 7.17
C ILE A 117 23.49 -12.57 7.42
N PRO A 118 23.59 -13.66 6.65
CA PRO A 118 24.55 -14.72 6.93
C PRO A 118 26.01 -14.34 6.70
N SER A 119 26.29 -13.46 5.75
CA SER A 119 27.65 -13.04 5.38
C SER A 119 27.71 -11.60 4.88
N TYR A 120 28.92 -11.15 4.57
CA TYR A 120 29.17 -9.83 4.00
C TYR A 120 28.29 -9.56 2.75
N PRO A 121 27.57 -8.42 2.67
CA PRO A 121 26.54 -8.20 1.65
C PRO A 121 27.07 -7.74 0.29
N TYR A 122 28.27 -7.16 0.22
CA TYR A 122 28.78 -6.54 -1.01
C TYR A 122 29.72 -7.47 -1.77
N LEU A 123 29.38 -7.79 -3.02
CA LEU A 123 30.24 -8.62 -3.89
C LEU A 123 31.49 -7.87 -4.36
N VAL A 124 31.38 -6.55 -4.55
CA VAL A 124 32.47 -5.67 -4.99
C VAL A 124 32.52 -4.44 -4.07
N PRO A 125 33.09 -4.58 -2.85
CA PRO A 125 33.19 -3.45 -1.92
C PRO A 125 34.26 -2.44 -2.36
N PRO A 126 34.11 -1.15 -2.00
CA PRO A 126 35.18 -0.17 -2.15
C PRO A 126 36.37 -0.50 -1.24
N ILE A 127 37.50 0.18 -1.45
CA ILE A 127 38.71 0.03 -0.63
C ILE A 127 38.94 1.33 0.16
N PRO A 128 38.92 1.30 1.51
CA PRO A 128 38.69 0.15 2.38
C PRO A 128 37.22 -0.30 2.39
N ALA A 129 37.01 -1.61 2.61
CA ALA A 129 35.69 -2.20 2.64
C ALA A 129 34.87 -1.69 3.85
N PRO A 130 33.57 -1.34 3.68
CA PRO A 130 32.72 -0.95 4.80
C PRO A 130 32.67 -2.03 5.88
N ALA A 131 32.63 -1.59 7.15
CA ALA A 131 32.56 -2.50 8.28
C ALA A 131 31.27 -3.32 8.27
N PHE A 132 31.36 -4.60 8.67
CA PHE A 132 30.22 -5.51 8.69
C PHE A 132 29.95 -6.04 10.09
N ASN A 133 28.70 -5.90 10.53
CA ASN A 133 28.23 -6.23 11.88
C ASN A 133 27.23 -7.40 11.91
N GLY A 134 27.13 -8.18 10.83
CA GLY A 134 26.17 -9.28 10.71
C GLY A 134 24.77 -8.87 10.26
N LYS A 135 24.57 -7.62 9.82
CA LYS A 135 23.28 -7.11 9.35
C LYS A 135 23.38 -6.52 7.95
N GLN A 136 22.26 -6.50 7.23
CA GLN A 136 22.13 -5.67 6.03
C GLN A 136 22.01 -4.22 6.47
N PRO A 137 23.01 -3.35 6.17
CA PRO A 137 22.94 -1.95 6.56
C PRO A 137 21.75 -1.26 5.92
N ASN A 138 21.13 -0.34 6.66
CA ASN A 138 20.11 0.58 6.14
C ASN A 138 18.87 -0.15 5.59
N SER A 139 18.37 -1.12 6.35
CA SER A 139 17.23 -1.97 5.98
C SER A 139 16.07 -1.93 6.98
N ALA A 140 16.17 -1.07 8.00
CA ALA A 140 15.09 -0.79 8.92
C ALA A 140 13.86 -0.20 8.22
N SER A 141 12.68 -0.45 8.79
CA SER A 141 11.43 0.16 8.29
C SER A 141 10.38 0.25 9.38
N GLN A 142 9.52 1.25 9.27
CA GLN A 142 8.35 1.45 10.10
C GLN A 142 7.18 1.84 9.20
N SER A 143 6.06 1.14 9.32
CA SER A 143 4.83 1.52 8.64
C SER A 143 3.65 1.48 9.60
N ALA A 144 2.68 2.34 9.33
CA ALA A 144 1.43 2.39 10.05
C ALA A 144 0.32 2.84 9.11
N GLY A 145 -0.89 2.47 9.44
CA GLY A 145 -2.05 2.96 8.71
C GLY A 145 -3.32 2.79 9.48
N ALA A 146 -4.33 3.51 9.04
CA ALA A 146 -5.68 3.40 9.55
C ALA A 146 -6.68 3.69 8.45
N ALA A 147 -7.87 3.14 8.59
CA ALA A 147 -8.99 3.48 7.75
C ALA A 147 -10.32 3.40 8.50
N ILE A 148 -11.29 4.12 7.96
CA ILE A 148 -12.69 4.03 8.34
C ILE A 148 -13.54 4.06 7.08
N GLY A 149 -14.59 3.24 7.05
CA GLY A 149 -15.57 3.29 5.99
C GLY A 149 -16.89 2.70 6.41
N GLY A 150 -17.87 2.87 5.55
CA GLY A 150 -19.21 2.38 5.80
C GLY A 150 -20.02 2.29 4.54
N SER A 151 -21.04 1.45 4.59
CA SER A 151 -21.98 1.20 3.53
C SER A 151 -23.40 1.31 4.03
N TRP A 152 -24.23 1.92 3.21
CA TRP A 152 -25.68 1.80 3.31
C TRP A 152 -26.13 0.55 2.57
N LEU A 153 -26.85 -0.32 3.26
CA LEU A 153 -27.40 -1.58 2.75
C LEU A 153 -28.89 -1.41 2.49
N PHE A 154 -29.35 -1.78 1.31
CA PHE A 154 -30.73 -1.63 0.90
C PHE A 154 -31.20 -2.83 0.07
N ASP A 155 -32.50 -2.90 -0.17
CA ASP A 155 -33.07 -4.00 -0.95
C ASP A 155 -32.51 -3.95 -2.38
N GLY A 156 -31.82 -5.03 -2.78
CA GLY A 156 -31.17 -5.15 -4.07
C GLY A 156 -29.75 -4.59 -4.16
N GLY A 157 -29.13 -4.08 -3.09
CA GLY A 157 -27.77 -3.55 -3.22
C GLY A 157 -27.13 -2.89 -2.00
N TYR A 158 -26.02 -2.21 -2.27
CA TYR A 158 -25.30 -1.38 -1.31
C TYR A 158 -24.56 -0.23 -1.99
N ALA A 159 -24.28 0.82 -1.23
CA ALA A 159 -23.38 1.90 -1.63
C ALA A 159 -22.58 2.34 -0.40
N GLY A 160 -21.27 2.51 -0.56
CA GLY A 160 -20.43 2.88 0.57
C GLY A 160 -19.20 3.69 0.19
N ILE A 161 -18.55 4.22 1.21
CA ILE A 161 -17.40 5.10 1.12
C ILE A 161 -16.40 4.75 2.22
N ALA A 162 -15.12 4.86 1.91
CA ALA A 162 -14.03 4.67 2.87
C ALA A 162 -12.93 5.70 2.66
N VAL A 163 -12.32 6.11 3.77
CA VAL A 163 -11.11 6.92 3.80
C VAL A 163 -10.02 6.13 4.51
N SER A 164 -8.85 6.06 3.90
CA SER A 164 -7.69 5.37 4.44
C SER A 164 -6.44 6.22 4.33
N ARG A 165 -5.51 5.99 5.25
CA ARG A 165 -4.21 6.66 5.29
C ARG A 165 -3.15 5.63 5.62
N PHE A 166 -2.08 5.64 4.83
CA PHE A 166 -0.91 4.80 5.01
C PHE A 166 0.33 5.69 5.12
N THR A 167 1.22 5.36 6.04
CA THR A 167 2.52 6.03 6.21
C THR A 167 3.60 4.97 6.34
N SER A 168 4.75 5.20 5.72
CA SER A 168 5.90 4.31 5.84
C SER A 168 7.19 5.11 5.78
N ASP A 169 8.04 4.95 6.80
CA ASP A 169 9.42 5.36 6.78
C ASP A 169 10.28 4.11 6.58
N TYR A 170 11.01 4.02 5.49
CA TYR A 170 11.83 2.84 5.18
C TYR A 170 13.18 3.23 4.61
N TYR A 171 14.21 2.56 5.11
CA TYR A 171 15.59 2.78 4.69
C TYR A 171 15.91 1.97 3.44
N VAL A 172 16.73 2.55 2.57
CA VAL A 172 17.11 1.95 1.27
C VAL A 172 18.47 1.24 1.42
N PRO A 173 18.55 -0.09 1.30
CA PRO A 173 19.82 -0.81 1.42
C PRO A 173 20.74 -0.57 0.20
N GLY A 174 22.04 -0.46 0.45
CA GLY A 174 23.08 -0.21 -0.56
C GLY A 174 24.32 0.39 0.10
N ILE A 175 25.47 0.43 -0.56
CA ILE A 175 26.70 1.01 0.01
C ILE A 175 26.52 2.52 0.22
N ALA A 176 26.25 3.24 -0.87
CA ALA A 176 26.13 4.69 -0.84
C ALA A 176 24.89 5.15 -0.05
N THR A 177 23.77 4.42 -0.18
CA THR A 177 22.54 4.73 0.53
C THR A 177 22.68 4.47 2.04
N ALA A 178 23.44 3.44 2.46
CA ALA A 178 23.72 3.21 3.87
C ALA A 178 24.68 4.23 4.47
N GLU A 179 25.71 4.66 3.71
CA GLU A 179 26.62 5.73 4.12
C GLU A 179 25.84 7.04 4.32
N ALA A 180 24.97 7.38 3.37
CA ALA A 180 24.11 8.55 3.43
C ALA A 180 22.87 8.35 4.32
N ARG A 181 22.65 7.18 4.93
CA ARG A 181 21.43 6.82 5.68
C ARG A 181 20.13 7.21 4.96
N GLN A 182 20.08 6.92 3.67
CA GLN A 182 18.94 7.24 2.82
C GLN A 182 17.70 6.49 3.31
N HIS A 183 16.58 7.21 3.43
CA HIS A 183 15.27 6.64 3.70
C HIS A 183 14.19 7.42 2.95
N ASN A 184 13.07 6.75 2.73
CA ASN A 184 11.92 7.31 2.04
C ASN A 184 10.79 7.48 3.06
N ASP A 185 10.37 8.73 3.29
CA ASP A 185 9.23 9.08 4.15
C ASP A 185 7.97 9.18 3.28
N LEU A 186 7.19 8.11 3.27
CA LEU A 186 6.01 7.91 2.44
C LEU A 186 4.73 8.18 3.20
N GLU A 187 3.83 8.92 2.56
CA GLU A 187 2.45 9.13 2.98
C GLU A 187 1.46 8.94 1.82
N GLN A 188 0.32 8.29 2.10
CA GLN A 188 -0.77 8.18 1.15
C GLN A 188 -2.11 8.39 1.85
N THR A 189 -2.97 9.23 1.27
CA THR A 189 -4.39 9.32 1.61
C THR A 189 -5.21 8.80 0.45
N LYS A 190 -6.23 7.99 0.74
CA LYS A 190 -7.12 7.43 -0.28
C LYS A 190 -8.57 7.53 0.17
N ILE A 191 -9.41 8.06 -0.71
CA ILE A 191 -10.87 8.10 -0.60
C ILE A 191 -11.40 7.17 -1.69
N SER A 192 -12.20 6.20 -1.31
CA SER A 192 -12.80 5.24 -2.25
C SER A 192 -14.28 5.11 -1.99
N SER A 193 -15.05 4.91 -3.06
CA SER A 193 -16.46 4.53 -2.98
C SER A 193 -16.74 3.44 -3.99
N LYS A 194 -17.55 2.47 -3.59
CA LYS A 194 -18.05 1.41 -4.46
C LYS A 194 -19.50 1.10 -4.11
N GLY A 195 -20.24 0.62 -5.10
CA GLY A 195 -21.62 0.20 -4.89
C GLY A 195 -22.09 -0.75 -5.97
N GLU A 196 -23.14 -1.48 -5.64
CA GLU A 196 -23.80 -2.43 -6.52
C GLU A 196 -25.31 -2.31 -6.32
N TYR A 197 -26.06 -2.26 -7.42
CA TYR A 197 -27.52 -2.26 -7.43
C TYR A 197 -28.03 -3.32 -8.40
N ARG A 198 -28.91 -4.20 -7.93
CA ARG A 198 -29.63 -5.21 -8.71
C ARG A 198 -31.09 -4.81 -8.79
N PRO A 199 -31.51 -4.14 -9.89
CA PRO A 199 -32.91 -3.79 -10.07
C PRO A 199 -33.76 -5.04 -10.29
N ASP A 200 -35.03 -4.98 -9.92
CA ASP A 200 -36.04 -5.92 -10.40
C ASP A 200 -36.44 -5.57 -11.85
N ALA A 201 -35.50 -5.75 -12.77
CA ALA A 201 -35.66 -5.45 -14.19
C ALA A 201 -35.27 -6.66 -15.04
N SER A 202 -36.07 -6.94 -16.08
CA SER A 202 -35.87 -8.12 -16.94
C SER A 202 -34.62 -8.05 -17.83
N ALA A 203 -34.07 -6.84 -18.07
CA ALA A 203 -32.94 -6.64 -18.98
C ALA A 203 -31.59 -6.48 -18.26
N LEU A 204 -31.57 -6.13 -16.98
CA LEU A 204 -30.36 -5.71 -16.26
C LEU A 204 -30.25 -6.46 -14.93
N ALA A 205 -29.19 -7.25 -14.77
CA ALA A 205 -28.92 -8.01 -13.56
C ALA A 205 -28.22 -7.17 -12.48
N ALA A 206 -27.30 -6.29 -12.87
CA ALA A 206 -26.59 -5.42 -11.92
C ALA A 206 -26.02 -4.16 -12.56
N VAL A 207 -25.95 -3.09 -11.78
CA VAL A 207 -25.14 -1.89 -12.03
C VAL A 207 -24.10 -1.79 -10.92
N ARG A 208 -22.83 -1.62 -11.29
CA ARG A 208 -21.72 -1.48 -10.33
C ARG A 208 -20.91 -0.26 -10.63
N TYR A 209 -20.48 0.44 -9.60
CA TYR A 209 -19.54 1.54 -9.76
C TYR A 209 -18.39 1.44 -8.76
N TRP A 210 -17.26 1.99 -9.17
CA TRP A 210 -16.10 2.25 -8.33
C TRP A 210 -15.61 3.66 -8.64
N THR A 211 -15.26 4.41 -7.60
CA THR A 211 -14.60 5.70 -7.73
C THR A 211 -13.55 5.81 -6.64
N GLY A 212 -12.42 6.41 -6.99
CA GLY A 212 -11.28 6.57 -6.09
C GLY A 212 -10.57 7.87 -6.36
N TYR A 213 -10.19 8.56 -5.30
CA TYR A 213 -9.19 9.62 -5.30
C TYR A 213 -8.08 9.21 -4.34
N SER A 214 -6.83 9.31 -4.78
CA SER A 214 -5.70 9.11 -3.89
C SER A 214 -4.60 10.12 -4.16
N GLU A 215 -3.98 10.54 -3.07
CA GLU A 215 -2.84 11.43 -3.04
C GLU A 215 -1.72 10.70 -2.32
N TYR A 216 -0.70 10.35 -3.08
CA TYR A 216 0.54 9.75 -2.64
C TYR A 216 1.62 10.84 -2.64
N ARG A 217 2.47 10.80 -1.62
CA ARG A 217 3.72 11.56 -1.58
C ARG A 217 4.78 10.75 -0.86
N HIS A 218 6.02 10.84 -1.31
CA HIS A 218 7.15 10.55 -0.45
C HIS A 218 8.29 11.53 -0.66
N ASP A 219 9.08 11.72 0.39
CA ASP A 219 10.32 12.47 0.35
C ASP A 219 11.48 11.47 0.49
N GLU A 220 12.40 11.46 -0.47
CA GLU A 220 13.68 10.74 -0.34
C GLU A 220 14.64 11.62 0.44
N THR A 221 15.18 11.08 1.52
CA THR A 221 15.90 11.86 2.52
C THR A 221 17.23 11.20 2.83
N VAL A 222 18.31 11.98 2.80
CA VAL A 222 19.66 11.56 3.16
C VAL A 222 20.15 12.31 4.40
N LEU A 223 21.09 11.73 5.12
CA LEU A 223 21.88 12.43 6.12
C LEU A 223 23.04 13.13 5.42
N ALA A 224 22.96 14.45 5.29
CA ALA A 224 24.03 15.26 4.72
C ALA A 224 25.31 15.17 5.57
N THR A 225 26.45 15.50 4.97
CA THR A 225 27.78 15.54 5.63
C THR A 225 27.81 16.48 6.85
N THR A 226 26.86 17.41 6.93
CA THR A 226 26.64 18.34 8.05
C THR A 226 25.93 17.68 9.24
N GLY A 227 25.45 16.44 9.11
CA GLY A 227 24.71 15.71 10.15
C GLY A 227 23.21 16.02 10.19
N PHE A 228 22.68 16.80 9.25
CA PHE A 228 21.26 17.09 9.11
C PHE A 228 20.61 16.23 8.02
N GLN A 229 19.29 16.04 8.11
CA GLN A 229 18.53 15.38 7.06
C GLN A 229 18.24 16.37 5.94
N GLU A 230 18.54 15.98 4.71
CA GLU A 230 18.29 16.72 3.49
C GLU A 230 17.34 15.92 2.60
N ILE A 231 16.36 16.59 2.00
CA ILE A 231 15.44 15.98 1.03
C ILE A 231 16.08 16.10 -0.35
N THR A 232 16.47 14.98 -0.94
CA THR A 232 17.11 14.92 -2.26
C THR A 232 16.08 14.94 -3.38
N ALA A 233 14.98 14.22 -3.20
CA ALA A 233 13.88 14.15 -4.15
C ALA A 233 12.52 14.08 -3.45
N THR A 234 11.50 14.57 -4.14
CA THR A 234 10.10 14.42 -3.71
C THR A 234 9.29 13.92 -4.88
N PHE A 235 8.49 12.88 -4.68
CA PHE A 235 7.51 12.42 -5.67
C PHE A 235 6.12 12.55 -5.09
N LYS A 236 5.20 13.10 -5.89
CA LYS A 236 3.79 13.25 -5.57
C LYS A 236 2.99 12.65 -6.70
N ASN A 237 2.08 11.74 -6.38
CA ASN A 237 1.17 11.15 -7.36
C ASN A 237 -0.27 11.37 -6.91
N LYS A 238 -1.01 12.16 -7.69
CA LYS A 238 -2.44 12.40 -7.50
C LYS A 238 -3.20 11.66 -8.58
N GLN A 239 -4.10 10.78 -8.19
CA GLN A 239 -4.89 10.02 -9.15
C GLN A 239 -6.36 10.00 -8.78
N THR A 240 -7.20 10.25 -9.77
CA THR A 240 -8.64 10.02 -9.73
C THR A 240 -8.98 8.92 -10.72
N GLU A 241 -9.74 7.92 -10.30
CA GLU A 241 -10.20 6.83 -11.15
C GLU A 241 -11.68 6.57 -10.92
N GLY A 242 -12.41 6.31 -12.00
CA GLY A 242 -13.82 5.95 -11.99
C GLY A 242 -14.10 4.78 -12.93
N LYS A 243 -14.99 3.89 -12.54
CA LYS A 243 -15.41 2.72 -13.32
C LYS A 243 -16.89 2.47 -13.11
N LEU A 244 -17.59 2.18 -14.20
CA LEU A 244 -19.01 1.84 -14.22
C LEU A 244 -19.21 0.57 -15.05
N GLU A 245 -19.95 -0.39 -14.52
CA GLU A 245 -20.28 -1.67 -15.18
C GLU A 245 -21.78 -1.91 -15.15
N PHE A 246 -22.29 -2.42 -16.27
CA PHE A 246 -23.64 -2.91 -16.44
C PHE A 246 -23.58 -4.40 -16.77
N GLU A 247 -24.19 -5.23 -15.94
CA GLU A 247 -24.38 -6.65 -16.17
C GLU A 247 -25.80 -6.88 -16.69
N LEU A 248 -25.92 -7.34 -17.93
CA LEU A 248 -27.20 -7.66 -18.54
C LEU A 248 -27.74 -8.96 -17.97
N ALA A 249 -29.08 -9.05 -17.86
CA ALA A 249 -29.73 -10.30 -17.48
C ALA A 249 -29.38 -11.40 -18.51
N PRO A 250 -29.14 -12.66 -18.06
CA PRO A 250 -28.85 -13.74 -19.00
C PRO A 250 -29.98 -13.92 -20.01
N PHE A 251 -29.66 -13.93 -21.29
CA PHE A 251 -30.63 -14.20 -22.36
C PHE A 251 -30.21 -15.42 -23.18
N ALA A 252 -31.20 -16.16 -23.66
CA ALA A 252 -30.97 -17.40 -24.40
C ALA A 252 -30.46 -17.10 -25.82
N THR A 253 -29.45 -17.85 -26.26
CA THR A 253 -28.96 -17.86 -27.64
C THR A 253 -28.94 -19.29 -28.17
N PRO A 254 -28.81 -19.51 -29.50
CA PRO A 254 -28.63 -20.85 -30.05
C PRO A 254 -27.40 -21.60 -29.52
N LEU A 255 -26.43 -20.87 -28.94
CA LEU A 255 -25.21 -21.41 -28.34
C LEU A 255 -25.33 -21.58 -26.81
N GLY A 256 -26.51 -21.36 -26.23
CA GLY A 256 -26.75 -21.38 -24.78
C GLY A 256 -26.93 -19.99 -24.15
N PRO A 257 -27.16 -19.90 -22.83
CA PRO A 257 -27.34 -18.62 -22.15
C PRO A 257 -26.09 -17.75 -22.25
N LEU A 258 -26.28 -16.49 -22.66
CA LEU A 258 -25.24 -15.46 -22.73
C LEU A 258 -25.40 -14.49 -21.55
N THR A 259 -24.32 -14.30 -20.79
CA THR A 259 -24.19 -13.22 -19.80
C THR A 259 -23.22 -12.18 -20.34
N SER A 260 -23.62 -10.91 -20.32
CA SER A 260 -22.84 -9.81 -20.87
C SER A 260 -22.60 -8.74 -19.82
N ILE A 261 -21.34 -8.33 -19.67
CA ILE A 261 -20.93 -7.15 -18.90
C ILE A 261 -20.40 -6.13 -19.89
N VAL A 262 -20.87 -4.89 -19.78
CA VAL A 262 -20.37 -3.74 -20.55
C VAL A 262 -19.97 -2.67 -19.56
N GLY A 263 -18.81 -2.04 -19.77
CA GLY A 263 -18.31 -1.07 -18.82
C GLY A 263 -17.47 0.02 -19.45
N ALA A 264 -17.36 1.11 -18.70
CA ALA A 264 -16.49 2.23 -19.00
C ALA A 264 -15.57 2.51 -17.80
N GLN A 265 -14.37 3.01 -18.08
CA GLN A 265 -13.38 3.36 -17.07
C GLN A 265 -12.68 4.66 -17.48
N GLY A 266 -12.48 5.57 -16.53
CA GLY A 266 -11.73 6.80 -16.72
C GLY A 266 -10.72 6.97 -15.61
N ALA A 267 -9.54 7.48 -15.93
CA ALA A 267 -8.54 7.83 -14.93
C ALA A 267 -7.78 9.10 -15.33
N TYR A 268 -7.42 9.89 -14.33
CA TYR A 268 -6.51 11.02 -14.45
C TYR A 268 -5.41 10.85 -13.40
N GLN A 269 -4.16 10.88 -13.84
CA GLN A 269 -2.99 10.80 -13.00
C GLN A 269 -2.13 12.04 -13.23
N GLN A 270 -1.73 12.69 -12.15
CA GLN A 270 -0.75 13.77 -12.14
C GLN A 270 0.41 13.35 -11.25
N LEU A 271 1.57 13.19 -11.87
CA LEU A 271 2.83 12.93 -11.20
C LEU A 271 3.61 14.25 -11.15
N ASP A 272 3.84 14.78 -9.96
CA ASP A 272 4.69 15.94 -9.73
C ASP A 272 5.95 15.48 -9.00
N THR A 273 7.09 16.07 -9.36
CA THR A 273 8.38 15.75 -8.78
C THR A 273 9.17 17.02 -8.48
N ALA A 274 10.08 16.94 -7.51
CA ALA A 274 11.01 18.01 -7.15
C ALA A 274 12.36 17.45 -6.72
N GLY A 275 13.40 18.29 -6.73
CA GLY A 275 14.76 17.87 -6.41
C GLY A 275 15.42 17.10 -7.56
N GLN A 276 16.31 16.16 -7.22
CA GLN A 276 17.03 15.29 -8.16
C GLN A 276 16.13 14.14 -8.70
N ALA A 277 14.85 14.39 -8.92
CA ALA A 277 13.92 13.35 -9.37
C ALA A 277 14.18 12.94 -10.83
N ILE A 278 14.07 11.63 -11.10
CA ILE A 278 14.34 11.02 -12.41
C ILE A 278 13.37 11.38 -13.54
N LEU A 279 12.27 12.06 -13.23
CA LEU A 279 11.20 12.39 -14.15
C LEU A 279 10.66 13.78 -13.77
N LEU A 280 10.50 14.69 -14.73
CA LEU A 280 9.78 15.95 -14.52
C LEU A 280 8.26 15.75 -14.44
N PRO A 281 7.48 16.73 -13.95
CA PRO A 281 6.04 16.60 -13.84
C PRO A 281 5.38 16.11 -15.13
N ALA A 282 4.51 15.10 -14.98
CA ALA A 282 3.84 14.42 -16.08
C ALA A 282 2.38 14.13 -15.75
N GLN A 283 1.53 14.11 -16.77
CA GLN A 283 0.10 13.85 -16.65
C GLN A 283 -0.30 12.71 -17.58
N THR A 284 -1.17 11.84 -17.09
CA THR A 284 -1.79 10.77 -17.89
C THR A 284 -3.29 10.84 -17.78
N ARG A 285 -3.97 10.85 -18.93
CA ARG A 285 -5.44 10.75 -19.03
C ARG A 285 -5.79 9.47 -19.77
N THR A 286 -6.69 8.70 -19.17
CA THR A 286 -7.16 7.44 -19.71
C THR A 286 -8.68 7.46 -19.78
N ALA A 287 -9.23 7.02 -20.90
CA ALA A 287 -10.65 6.69 -21.05
C ALA A 287 -10.79 5.37 -21.80
N ALA A 288 -11.57 4.44 -21.28
CA ALA A 288 -11.73 3.11 -21.86
C ALA A 288 -13.18 2.65 -21.87
N ALA A 289 -13.50 1.84 -22.87
CA ALA A 289 -14.71 1.03 -22.93
C ALA A 289 -14.33 -0.44 -23.08
N TYR A 290 -15.07 -1.31 -22.42
CA TYR A 290 -14.82 -2.74 -22.46
C TYR A 290 -16.13 -3.54 -22.36
N PHE A 291 -16.03 -4.80 -22.78
CA PHE A 291 -17.08 -5.79 -22.56
C PHE A 291 -16.48 -7.13 -22.16
N LEU A 292 -17.28 -7.95 -21.48
CA LEU A 292 -17.02 -9.36 -21.20
C LEU A 292 -18.30 -10.14 -21.44
N ASN A 293 -18.25 -11.07 -22.38
CA ASN A 293 -19.33 -11.99 -22.70
C ASN A 293 -18.95 -13.40 -22.24
N GLU A 294 -19.87 -14.09 -21.56
CA GLU A 294 -19.76 -15.51 -21.22
C GLU A 294 -20.94 -16.26 -21.83
N VAL A 295 -20.66 -17.28 -22.63
CA VAL A 295 -21.67 -18.21 -23.18
C VAL A 295 -21.50 -19.55 -22.51
N ARG A 296 -22.59 -20.08 -21.93
CA ARG A 296 -22.63 -21.44 -21.37
C ARG A 296 -23.24 -22.41 -22.40
N HIS A 297 -22.37 -23.07 -23.16
CA HIS A 297 -22.77 -24.03 -24.20
C HIS A 297 -23.41 -25.29 -23.65
N THR A 298 -22.90 -25.76 -22.51
CA THR A 298 -23.43 -26.88 -21.74
C THR A 298 -23.16 -26.60 -20.26
N ASP A 299 -23.64 -27.47 -19.36
CA ASP A 299 -23.35 -27.37 -17.93
C ASP A 299 -21.85 -27.45 -17.59
N THR A 300 -21.03 -27.96 -18.52
CA THR A 300 -19.59 -28.17 -18.32
C THR A 300 -18.72 -27.34 -19.24
N LEU A 301 -19.25 -26.78 -20.34
CA LEU A 301 -18.47 -26.02 -21.33
C LEU A 301 -18.95 -24.57 -21.38
N ARG A 302 -18.04 -23.64 -21.09
CA ARG A 302 -18.27 -22.21 -21.23
C ARG A 302 -17.17 -21.55 -22.03
N THR A 303 -17.51 -20.52 -22.79
CA THR A 303 -16.55 -19.67 -23.50
C THR A 303 -16.70 -18.23 -23.08
N GLN A 304 -15.60 -17.51 -23.01
CA GLN A 304 -15.54 -16.11 -22.64
C GLN A 304 -14.89 -15.30 -23.76
N LEU A 305 -15.46 -14.13 -24.06
CA LEU A 305 -14.89 -13.16 -24.99
C LEU A 305 -14.89 -11.80 -24.33
N ALA A 306 -13.72 -11.18 -24.25
CA ALA A 306 -13.55 -9.84 -23.72
C ALA A 306 -12.85 -8.94 -24.74
N GLY A 307 -13.26 -7.69 -24.79
CA GLY A 307 -12.63 -6.65 -25.60
C GLY A 307 -12.49 -5.37 -24.80
N ARG A 308 -11.40 -4.63 -25.05
CA ARG A 308 -11.14 -3.32 -24.45
C ARG A 308 -10.52 -2.40 -25.50
N ILE A 309 -11.04 -1.17 -25.57
CA ILE A 309 -10.41 -0.06 -26.26
C ILE A 309 -10.16 1.06 -25.26
N GLU A 310 -8.97 1.65 -25.33
CA GLU A 310 -8.53 2.68 -24.40
C GLU A 310 -7.91 3.83 -25.19
N GLY A 311 -8.25 5.07 -24.85
CA GLY A 311 -7.53 6.27 -25.27
C GLY A 311 -6.63 6.73 -24.13
N VAL A 312 -5.33 6.85 -24.39
CA VAL A 312 -4.32 7.26 -23.42
C VAL A 312 -3.60 8.50 -23.95
N ASN A 313 -3.70 9.60 -23.20
CA ASN A 313 -2.92 10.80 -23.45
C ASN A 313 -1.87 10.96 -22.36
N VAL A 314 -0.60 11.02 -22.76
CA VAL A 314 0.53 11.22 -21.85
C VAL A 314 1.19 12.54 -22.19
N ALA A 315 1.23 13.46 -21.24
CA ALA A 315 1.85 14.77 -21.38
C ALA A 315 2.98 14.93 -20.36
N GLY A 316 4.10 15.52 -20.78
CA GLY A 316 5.26 15.73 -19.93
C GLY A 316 6.34 16.51 -20.67
N THR A 317 7.57 16.41 -20.19
CA THR A 317 8.74 17.01 -20.86
C THR A 317 9.56 15.89 -21.48
N ALA A 318 9.74 15.90 -22.80
CA ALA A 318 10.63 14.99 -23.50
C ALA A 318 12.04 15.58 -23.59
N PHE A 319 13.01 14.67 -23.61
CA PHE A 319 14.43 14.97 -23.64
C PHE A 319 15.02 14.49 -24.95
N THR A 320 15.79 15.37 -25.59
CA THR A 320 16.47 15.03 -26.84
C THR A 320 17.89 14.60 -26.52
N PHE A 321 18.08 13.29 -26.43
CA PHE A 321 19.40 12.67 -26.23
C PHE A 321 20.09 12.41 -27.59
N PRO A 322 21.44 12.43 -27.63
CA PRO A 322 22.19 12.08 -28.83
C PRO A 322 22.01 10.59 -29.20
N PRO A 323 22.03 10.23 -30.49
CA PRO A 323 21.78 8.85 -30.94
C PRO A 323 22.74 7.79 -30.39
N ASN A 324 23.95 8.17 -30.00
CA ASN A 324 24.99 7.27 -29.48
C ASN A 324 25.02 7.19 -27.94
N PHE A 325 24.17 7.96 -27.23
CA PHE A 325 24.07 8.00 -25.76
C PHE A 325 25.40 8.27 -25.00
N LEU A 326 26.46 8.71 -25.67
CA LEU A 326 27.65 9.30 -25.05
C LEU A 326 27.38 10.80 -24.86
N PRO A 327 27.86 11.45 -23.78
CA PRO A 327 27.42 12.81 -23.56
C PRO A 327 28.11 13.81 -24.51
N PRO A 328 27.37 14.83 -24.95
CA PRO A 328 27.95 16.06 -25.46
C PRO A 328 28.47 16.92 -24.29
N PRO A 329 29.19 18.03 -24.57
CA PRO A 329 29.60 18.97 -23.52
C PRO A 329 28.45 19.61 -22.74
N ASP A 330 27.20 19.48 -23.21
CA ASP A 330 26.01 20.15 -22.66
C ASP A 330 24.91 19.15 -22.25
N GLU A 331 23.96 19.60 -21.43
CA GLU A 331 22.76 18.84 -21.06
C GLU A 331 21.77 18.68 -22.23
N PRO A 332 20.97 17.60 -22.27
CA PRO A 332 20.01 17.35 -23.34
C PRO A 332 18.94 18.45 -23.38
N GLY A 333 18.57 18.83 -24.60
CA GLY A 333 17.48 19.76 -24.84
C GLY A 333 16.15 19.23 -24.29
N ARG A 334 15.30 20.13 -23.79
CA ARG A 334 14.00 19.82 -23.19
C ARG A 334 12.88 20.39 -24.04
N ALA A 335 11.83 19.63 -24.28
CA ALA A 335 10.65 20.09 -24.99
C ALA A 335 9.37 19.55 -24.33
N SER A 336 8.31 20.35 -24.32
CA SER A 336 6.99 19.84 -23.94
C SER A 336 6.53 18.81 -24.96
N ALA A 337 6.09 17.65 -24.49
CA ALA A 337 5.61 16.56 -25.31
C ALA A 337 4.24 16.10 -24.86
N LYS A 338 3.37 15.84 -25.84
CA LYS A 338 2.05 15.26 -25.64
C LYS A 338 1.89 14.12 -26.64
N LEU A 339 1.75 12.91 -26.13
CA LEU A 339 1.70 11.67 -26.90
C LEU A 339 0.33 11.02 -26.70
N ASP A 340 -0.29 10.63 -27.80
CA ASP A 340 -1.62 10.04 -27.84
C ASP A 340 -1.53 8.58 -28.34
N PHE A 341 -2.13 7.67 -27.58
CA PHE A 341 -2.16 6.25 -27.90
C PHE A 341 -3.60 5.74 -27.85
N MET A 342 -3.91 4.73 -28.68
CA MET A 342 -5.20 4.04 -28.64
C MET A 342 -5.04 2.52 -28.61
N PRO A 343 -4.64 1.93 -27.46
CA PRO A 343 -4.52 0.48 -27.32
C PRO A 343 -5.85 -0.26 -27.52
N LYS A 344 -5.78 -1.40 -28.21
CA LYS A 344 -6.89 -2.30 -28.50
C LYS A 344 -6.54 -3.72 -28.08
N SER A 345 -7.32 -4.23 -27.14
CA SER A 345 -7.09 -5.55 -26.54
C SER A 345 -8.30 -6.47 -26.72
N ILE A 346 -8.05 -7.75 -27.00
CA ILE A 346 -9.05 -8.80 -27.13
C ILE A 346 -8.55 -10.08 -26.48
N SER A 347 -9.43 -10.79 -25.77
CA SER A 347 -9.10 -12.03 -25.08
C SER A 347 -10.25 -13.02 -25.19
N PHE A 348 -9.93 -14.26 -25.54
CA PHE A 348 -10.86 -15.36 -25.70
C PHE A 348 -10.45 -16.51 -24.78
N GLY A 349 -11.42 -17.07 -24.06
CA GLY A 349 -11.21 -18.17 -23.13
C GLY A 349 -12.18 -19.31 -23.38
N ILE A 350 -11.70 -20.54 -23.30
CA ILE A 350 -12.51 -21.76 -23.26
C ILE A 350 -12.28 -22.40 -21.89
N ILE A 351 -13.36 -22.73 -21.18
CA ILE A 351 -13.28 -23.41 -19.90
C ILE A 351 -14.19 -24.63 -19.93
N LYS A 352 -13.61 -25.80 -19.66
CA LYS A 352 -14.28 -27.09 -19.65
C LYS A 352 -14.12 -27.74 -18.28
N ASP A 353 -15.24 -27.96 -17.61
CA ASP A 353 -15.32 -28.80 -16.44
C ASP A 353 -15.27 -30.27 -16.91
N LEU A 354 -14.30 -31.01 -16.41
CA LEU A 354 -14.00 -32.40 -16.69
C LEU A 354 -14.40 -33.28 -15.48
N PRO A 355 -14.52 -34.61 -15.65
CA PRO A 355 -14.80 -35.51 -14.52
C PRO A 355 -13.79 -35.35 -13.36
N SER A 356 -14.19 -35.76 -12.16
CA SER A 356 -13.35 -35.70 -10.93
C SER A 356 -12.96 -34.29 -10.48
N SER A 357 -13.89 -33.32 -10.59
CA SER A 357 -13.69 -31.93 -10.15
C SER A 357 -12.50 -31.22 -10.84
N LEU A 358 -12.15 -31.69 -12.05
CA LEU A 358 -11.06 -31.16 -12.86
C LEU A 358 -11.59 -30.07 -13.78
N VAL A 359 -10.85 -28.99 -13.97
CA VAL A 359 -11.21 -27.89 -14.87
C VAL A 359 -10.04 -27.60 -15.79
N ALA A 360 -10.25 -27.72 -17.09
CA ALA A 360 -9.31 -27.33 -18.12
C ALA A 360 -9.66 -25.95 -18.68
N SER A 361 -8.66 -25.13 -18.98
CA SER A 361 -8.83 -23.82 -19.59
C SER A 361 -7.82 -23.59 -20.71
N LEU A 362 -8.26 -22.94 -21.78
CA LEU A 362 -7.41 -22.40 -22.84
C LEU A 362 -7.73 -20.91 -22.97
N THR A 363 -6.71 -20.06 -22.94
CA THR A 363 -6.83 -18.61 -23.15
C THR A 363 -5.96 -18.20 -24.32
N LEU A 364 -6.53 -17.44 -25.25
CA LEU A 364 -5.85 -16.80 -26.36
C LEU A 364 -6.13 -15.30 -26.29
N GLN A 365 -5.10 -14.47 -26.25
CA GLN A 365 -5.28 -13.03 -26.09
C GLN A 365 -4.24 -12.21 -26.84
N ARG A 366 -4.67 -11.03 -27.28
CA ARG A 366 -3.84 -9.97 -27.83
C ARG A 366 -4.09 -8.72 -27.00
N ILE A 367 -3.11 -8.29 -26.24
CA ILE A 367 -3.21 -7.14 -25.33
C ILE A 367 -2.22 -6.07 -25.80
N GLU A 368 -2.69 -4.84 -25.91
CA GLU A 368 -1.87 -3.69 -26.27
C GLU A 368 -1.74 -2.76 -25.06
N ARG A 369 -0.55 -2.20 -24.82
CA ARG A 369 -0.26 -1.27 -23.72
C ARG A 369 0.40 0.00 -24.25
N ALA A 370 -0.05 1.15 -23.78
CA ALA A 370 0.64 2.42 -24.03
C ALA A 370 1.88 2.57 -23.11
N PRO A 371 2.97 3.19 -23.60
CA PRO A 371 4.12 3.55 -22.75
C PRO A 371 3.73 4.45 -21.56
N ARG A 372 4.44 4.29 -20.45
CA ARG A 372 4.27 5.10 -19.22
C ARG A 372 5.13 6.37 -19.26
N PRO A 373 4.80 7.41 -18.45
CA PRO A 373 5.61 8.61 -18.34
C PRO A 373 7.11 8.36 -18.10
N LEU A 374 7.46 7.43 -17.20
CA LEU A 374 8.85 7.07 -16.93
C LEU A 374 9.56 6.52 -18.18
N GLU A 375 8.90 5.62 -18.91
CA GLU A 375 9.45 5.00 -20.13
C GLU A 375 9.69 6.06 -21.23
N LEU A 376 8.86 7.12 -21.27
CA LEU A 376 8.90 8.17 -22.29
C LEU A 376 9.82 9.34 -21.94
N PHE A 377 9.88 9.74 -20.67
CA PHE A 377 10.36 11.07 -20.25
C PHE A 377 11.42 11.06 -19.13
N ALA A 378 11.87 9.89 -18.64
CA ALA A 378 12.92 9.84 -17.64
C ALA A 378 14.23 10.52 -18.12
N GLN A 379 15.00 11.15 -17.23
CA GLN A 379 16.20 11.89 -17.63
C GLN A 379 17.32 12.01 -16.59
N GLY A 380 17.26 11.26 -15.48
CA GLY A 380 18.05 11.61 -14.29
C GLY A 380 18.63 10.42 -13.53
N PRO A 381 19.48 10.71 -12.54
CA PRO A 381 20.06 9.72 -11.64
C PRO A 381 19.02 9.18 -10.66
N ASP A 382 19.03 7.87 -10.47
CA ASP A 382 18.31 7.14 -9.45
C ASP A 382 19.33 6.68 -8.40
N GLY A 383 19.35 7.35 -7.24
CA GLY A 383 20.27 7.07 -6.14
C GLY A 383 20.18 5.64 -5.60
N SER A 384 18.95 5.11 -5.56
CA SER A 384 18.61 3.82 -4.98
C SER A 384 18.98 2.65 -5.89
N GLU A 385 18.81 2.81 -7.21
CA GLU A 385 19.17 1.79 -8.19
C GLU A 385 20.60 1.96 -8.74
N LYS A 386 21.27 3.07 -8.45
CA LYS A 386 22.52 3.52 -9.09
C LYS A 386 22.45 3.47 -10.62
N THR A 387 21.34 3.95 -11.16
CA THR A 387 21.14 4.07 -12.61
C THR A 387 20.92 5.52 -13.04
N PHE A 388 21.35 5.86 -14.25
CA PHE A 388 20.98 7.12 -14.90
C PHE A 388 19.94 6.78 -15.98
N LYS A 389 18.66 7.06 -15.70
CA LYS A 389 17.51 6.61 -16.51
C LYS A 389 17.23 7.59 -17.65
N ILE A 390 17.18 7.07 -18.87
CA ILE A 390 16.92 7.81 -20.11
C ILE A 390 15.63 7.29 -20.77
N GLY A 391 14.60 8.12 -20.78
CA GLY A 391 13.32 7.90 -21.46
C GLY A 391 13.44 8.01 -22.97
N ASN A 392 12.46 7.44 -23.68
CA ASN A 392 12.41 7.48 -25.13
C ASN A 392 11.01 7.94 -25.60
N PRO A 393 10.86 9.18 -26.10
CA PRO A 393 9.57 9.69 -26.54
C PRO A 393 9.06 9.06 -27.85
N ASN A 394 9.88 8.25 -28.52
CA ASN A 394 9.51 7.55 -29.77
C ASN A 394 8.94 6.15 -29.54
N LEU A 395 8.76 5.72 -28.28
CA LEU A 395 8.17 4.42 -27.98
C LEU A 395 6.71 4.35 -28.50
N GLY A 396 6.40 3.26 -29.18
CA GLY A 396 5.05 2.94 -29.65
C GLY A 396 4.27 2.06 -28.68
N ILE A 397 3.09 1.61 -29.11
CA ILE A 397 2.29 0.63 -28.37
C ILE A 397 3.03 -0.71 -28.30
N GLU A 398 3.16 -1.26 -27.10
CA GLU A 398 3.66 -2.61 -26.82
C GLU A 398 2.52 -3.62 -27.00
N THR A 399 2.71 -4.67 -27.80
CA THR A 399 1.68 -5.68 -28.07
C THR A 399 2.12 -7.05 -27.57
N ALA A 400 1.29 -7.69 -26.73
CA ALA A 400 1.49 -9.04 -26.23
C ALA A 400 0.46 -10.02 -26.80
N GLN A 401 0.92 -11.06 -27.50
CA GLN A 401 0.10 -12.15 -28.01
C GLN A 401 0.37 -13.40 -27.18
N THR A 402 -0.60 -13.81 -26.37
CA THR A 402 -0.44 -14.90 -25.39
C THR A 402 -1.37 -16.07 -25.70
N ALA A 403 -0.82 -17.28 -25.63
CA ALA A 403 -1.56 -18.51 -25.50
C ALA A 403 -1.23 -19.14 -24.14
N GLU A 404 -2.26 -19.46 -23.35
CA GLU A 404 -2.11 -20.07 -22.03
C GLU A 404 -3.05 -21.28 -21.92
N ILE A 405 -2.52 -22.41 -21.47
CA ILE A 405 -3.29 -23.59 -21.10
C ILE A 405 -3.20 -23.78 -19.59
N GLY A 406 -4.35 -24.06 -18.98
CA GLY A 406 -4.48 -24.25 -17.54
C GLY A 406 -5.22 -25.55 -17.22
N LEU A 407 -4.82 -26.19 -16.14
CA LEU A 407 -5.50 -27.34 -15.57
C LEU A 407 -5.54 -27.18 -14.05
N LYS A 408 -6.73 -27.29 -13.47
CA LYS A 408 -6.88 -27.22 -12.01
C LYS A 408 -7.85 -28.25 -11.47
N ARG A 409 -7.54 -28.74 -10.27
CA ARG A 409 -8.43 -29.52 -9.43
C ARG A 409 -8.38 -28.93 -8.03
N THR A 410 -9.51 -28.40 -7.58
CA THR A 410 -9.59 -27.68 -6.29
C THR A 410 -10.26 -28.49 -5.20
N ASP A 411 -10.69 -29.71 -5.49
CA ASP A 411 -11.47 -30.55 -4.59
C ASP A 411 -10.94 -32.00 -4.55
N GLY A 412 -11.15 -32.66 -3.41
CA GLY A 412 -10.60 -33.97 -3.06
C GLY A 412 -9.20 -33.92 -2.42
N ASP A 413 -8.62 -35.10 -2.21
CA ASP A 413 -7.34 -35.28 -1.50
C ASP A 413 -6.15 -34.72 -2.27
N PHE A 414 -6.14 -34.92 -3.60
CA PHE A 414 -5.13 -34.37 -4.50
C PHE A 414 -5.68 -33.15 -5.22
N ARG A 415 -5.11 -31.99 -4.90
CA ARG A 415 -5.47 -30.69 -5.46
C ARG A 415 -4.27 -30.09 -6.15
N PHE A 416 -4.49 -29.44 -7.29
CA PHE A 416 -3.43 -28.76 -8.01
C PHE A 416 -3.95 -27.65 -8.90
N VAL A 417 -3.04 -26.74 -9.25
CA VAL A 417 -3.20 -25.73 -10.30
C VAL A 417 -1.93 -25.76 -11.13
N ALA A 418 -2.07 -25.95 -12.43
CA ALA A 418 -0.97 -26.00 -13.38
C ALA A 418 -1.28 -25.09 -14.57
N ASN A 419 -0.35 -24.23 -14.95
CA ASN A 419 -0.46 -23.35 -16.10
C ASN A 419 0.81 -23.43 -16.94
N ALA A 420 0.67 -23.35 -18.25
CA ALA A 420 1.76 -23.17 -19.18
C ALA A 420 1.40 -22.07 -20.18
N TYR A 421 2.34 -21.18 -20.45
CA TYR A 421 2.08 -20.01 -21.28
C TYR A 421 3.20 -19.75 -22.28
N TYR A 422 2.81 -19.16 -23.40
CA TYR A 422 3.69 -18.64 -24.43
C TYR A 422 3.19 -17.25 -24.83
N THR A 423 4.06 -16.25 -24.74
CA THR A 423 3.75 -14.88 -25.11
C THR A 423 4.78 -14.36 -26.10
N ALA A 424 4.33 -13.98 -27.29
CA ALA A 424 5.13 -13.22 -28.24
C ALA A 424 4.82 -11.72 -28.07
N TYR A 425 5.85 -10.91 -27.90
CA TYR A 425 5.77 -9.47 -27.83
C TYR A 425 6.27 -8.83 -29.12
N ASP A 426 5.47 -7.92 -29.67
CA ASP A 426 5.89 -6.93 -30.66
C ASP A 426 6.17 -5.62 -29.89
N LYS A 427 7.38 -5.06 -30.09
CA LYS A 427 7.87 -3.86 -29.39
C LYS A 427 7.76 -3.96 -27.86
N PHE A 428 8.32 -5.02 -27.27
CA PHE A 428 8.51 -5.13 -25.82
C PHE A 428 9.34 -3.96 -25.31
N ILE A 429 8.79 -3.16 -24.39
CA ILE A 429 9.46 -2.04 -23.74
C ILE A 429 10.27 -2.57 -22.56
N PHE A 430 11.56 -2.28 -22.57
CA PHE A 430 12.50 -2.66 -21.51
C PHE A 430 13.54 -1.57 -21.29
N SER A 431 14.18 -1.60 -20.12
CA SER A 431 15.31 -0.74 -19.83
C SER A 431 16.61 -1.53 -19.99
N ARG A 432 17.53 -0.97 -20.79
CA ARG A 432 18.78 -1.59 -21.21
C ARG A 432 19.96 -0.81 -20.61
N ALA A 433 20.86 -1.50 -19.91
CA ALA A 433 22.13 -0.90 -19.53
C ALA A 433 23.01 -0.70 -20.78
N THR A 434 23.69 0.44 -20.87
CA THR A 434 24.58 0.74 -22.01
C THR A 434 26.05 0.42 -21.73
N GLY A 435 26.39 0.18 -20.45
CA GLY A 435 27.77 0.01 -19.98
C GLY A 435 28.50 1.34 -19.76
N ILE A 436 27.87 2.48 -20.07
CA ILE A 436 28.40 3.82 -19.79
C ILE A 436 28.07 4.17 -18.34
N LEU A 437 29.04 4.74 -17.62
CA LEU A 437 28.85 5.26 -16.27
C LEU A 437 28.67 6.78 -16.31
N CYS A 438 27.81 7.31 -15.45
CA CYS A 438 27.51 8.73 -15.30
C CYS A 438 27.67 9.17 -13.83
N GLN A 439 27.58 10.46 -13.59
CA GLN A 439 27.31 11.08 -12.30
C GLN A 439 25.87 11.67 -12.34
N GLU A 440 25.62 12.77 -11.63
CA GLU A 440 24.29 13.33 -11.44
C GLU A 440 23.66 13.95 -12.69
N THR A 441 24.46 14.25 -13.72
CA THR A 441 23.98 14.93 -14.93
C THR A 441 24.33 14.15 -16.19
N PHE A 442 23.58 14.37 -17.28
CA PHE A 442 23.85 13.62 -18.51
C PHE A 442 25.24 13.96 -19.06
N ALA A 443 25.67 15.22 -18.99
CA ALA A 443 26.98 15.68 -19.47
C ALA A 443 28.17 14.91 -18.85
N SER A 444 27.98 14.29 -17.67
CA SER A 444 29.00 13.51 -16.98
C SER A 444 29.17 12.06 -17.49
N CYS A 445 28.27 11.56 -18.33
CA CYS A 445 28.32 10.17 -18.80
C CYS A 445 29.65 9.82 -19.52
N GLY A 446 30.14 8.59 -19.45
CA GLY A 446 31.41 8.19 -20.07
C GLY A 446 32.68 8.70 -19.38
N ALA A 447 32.60 9.75 -18.55
CA ALA A 447 33.64 10.17 -17.61
C ALA A 447 33.26 9.90 -16.14
N GLY A 448 31.97 9.68 -15.88
CA GLY A 448 31.43 9.41 -14.55
C GLY A 448 31.71 7.99 -14.05
N THR A 449 31.41 7.77 -12.77
CA THR A 449 31.78 6.54 -12.05
C THR A 449 30.63 5.93 -11.25
N ASP A 450 29.49 6.60 -11.14
CA ASP A 450 28.56 6.37 -10.03
C ASP A 450 27.24 5.71 -10.46
N TYR A 451 26.72 6.06 -11.64
CA TYR A 451 25.43 5.61 -12.14
C TYR A 451 25.57 4.87 -13.47
N ILE A 452 25.03 3.67 -13.57
CA ILE A 452 24.97 2.94 -14.84
C ILE A 452 23.92 3.61 -15.72
N GLN A 453 24.32 4.06 -16.91
CA GLN A 453 23.38 4.62 -17.87
C GLN A 453 22.45 3.52 -18.39
N VAL A 454 21.15 3.79 -18.28
CA VAL A 454 20.07 2.87 -18.65
C VAL A 454 19.09 3.60 -19.56
N ASN A 455 18.84 3.06 -20.75
CA ASN A 455 17.90 3.64 -21.71
C ASN A 455 16.65 2.76 -21.90
N TYR A 456 15.49 3.39 -22.06
CA TYR A 456 14.25 2.70 -22.45
C TYR A 456 14.23 2.44 -23.96
N ASP A 457 14.00 1.18 -24.33
CA ASP A 457 14.09 0.69 -25.70
C ASP A 457 12.94 -0.28 -26.02
N GLN A 458 12.71 -0.54 -27.31
CA GLN A 458 11.65 -1.41 -27.82
C GLN A 458 12.19 -2.47 -28.77
N ARG A 459 11.93 -3.75 -28.46
CA ARG A 459 12.34 -4.88 -29.29
C ARG A 459 11.35 -6.03 -29.21
N ASP A 460 11.31 -6.88 -30.22
CA ASP A 460 10.46 -8.08 -30.17
C ASP A 460 11.06 -9.12 -29.21
N ALA A 461 10.21 -9.73 -28.39
CA ALA A 461 10.62 -10.67 -27.37
C ALA A 461 9.64 -11.84 -27.25
N THR A 462 10.14 -13.01 -26.86
CA THR A 462 9.34 -14.20 -26.58
C THR A 462 9.51 -14.60 -25.13
N PHE A 463 8.38 -14.77 -24.42
CA PHE A 463 8.31 -15.29 -23.06
C PHE A 463 7.62 -16.65 -23.09
N ARG A 464 8.18 -17.63 -22.39
CA ARG A 464 7.57 -18.95 -22.22
C ARG A 464 7.85 -19.48 -20.83
N GLY A 465 6.88 -20.14 -20.24
CA GLY A 465 7.01 -20.60 -18.87
C GLY A 465 5.88 -21.51 -18.43
N GLY A 466 5.98 -21.95 -17.18
CA GLY A 466 4.98 -22.76 -16.55
C GLY A 466 5.04 -22.63 -15.03
N GLU A 467 3.89 -22.84 -14.41
CA GLU A 467 3.68 -22.77 -12.98
C GLU A 467 2.86 -23.99 -12.56
N LEU A 468 3.28 -24.68 -11.51
CA LEU A 468 2.57 -25.80 -10.90
C LEU A 468 2.57 -25.60 -9.39
N ALA A 469 1.40 -25.76 -8.79
CA ALA A 469 1.21 -25.78 -7.34
C ALA A 469 0.29 -26.95 -7.00
N TRP A 470 0.67 -27.80 -6.05
CA TRP A 470 -0.12 -28.99 -5.70
C TRP A 470 -0.08 -29.28 -4.20
N GLN A 471 -1.13 -29.94 -3.72
CA GLN A 471 -1.32 -30.36 -2.34
C GLN A 471 -2.04 -31.71 -2.32
N TRP A 472 -1.45 -32.68 -1.64
CA TRP A 472 -1.96 -34.04 -1.49
C TRP A 472 -2.15 -34.40 -0.01
N ASP A 473 -3.39 -34.69 0.39
CA ASP A 473 -3.70 -35.37 1.65
C ASP A 473 -3.41 -36.87 1.48
N ALA A 474 -2.23 -37.33 1.91
CA ALA A 474 -1.70 -38.64 1.52
C ALA A 474 -2.18 -39.79 2.44
N ALA A 475 -2.26 -39.56 3.75
CA ALA A 475 -2.63 -40.59 4.72
C ALA A 475 -3.20 -39.98 6.01
N GLN A 476 -3.97 -40.78 6.76
CA GLN A 476 -4.35 -40.44 8.14
C GLN A 476 -3.24 -40.88 9.10
N LEU A 477 -2.83 -40.00 10.01
CA LEU A 477 -1.80 -40.22 11.02
C LEU A 477 -2.20 -39.55 12.33
N ALA A 478 -2.31 -40.32 13.42
CA ALA A 478 -2.49 -39.84 14.79
C ALA A 478 -3.53 -38.70 14.94
N ASN A 479 -4.79 -38.97 14.58
CA ASN A 479 -5.93 -38.03 14.59
C ASN A 479 -5.89 -36.86 13.58
N GLY A 480 -4.91 -36.84 12.68
CA GLY A 480 -4.79 -35.85 11.62
C GLY A 480 -4.47 -36.47 10.26
N THR A 481 -4.30 -35.61 9.27
CA THR A 481 -3.89 -35.95 7.92
C THR A 481 -2.41 -35.60 7.72
N LEU A 482 -1.60 -36.59 7.35
CA LEU A 482 -0.28 -36.40 6.80
C LEU A 482 -0.41 -36.15 5.29
N GLY A 483 0.25 -35.12 4.79
CA GLY A 483 0.21 -34.76 3.39
C GLY A 483 1.50 -34.17 2.87
N LEU A 484 1.53 -34.02 1.55
CA LEU A 484 2.63 -33.47 0.78
C LEU A 484 2.14 -32.26 -0.01
N ASP A 485 3.00 -31.28 -0.19
CA ASP A 485 2.71 -30.17 -1.08
C ASP A 485 3.96 -29.81 -1.89
N GLY A 486 3.76 -29.10 -3.00
CA GLY A 486 4.87 -28.66 -3.82
C GLY A 486 4.51 -27.54 -4.78
N GLN A 487 5.56 -26.88 -5.26
CA GLN A 487 5.50 -25.79 -6.21
C GLN A 487 6.65 -25.89 -7.21
N TYR A 488 6.40 -25.44 -8.43
CA TYR A 488 7.40 -25.32 -9.48
C TYR A 488 7.06 -24.13 -10.36
N ASP A 489 8.05 -23.30 -10.66
CA ASP A 489 7.88 -22.16 -11.56
C ASP A 489 9.15 -21.91 -12.39
N ILE A 490 8.94 -21.63 -13.67
CA ILE A 490 10.01 -21.33 -14.64
C ILE A 490 9.51 -20.31 -15.65
N VAL A 491 10.38 -19.36 -16.00
CA VAL A 491 10.18 -18.44 -17.11
C VAL A 491 11.48 -18.30 -17.89
N ARG A 492 11.37 -18.34 -19.22
CA ARG A 492 12.44 -18.04 -20.17
C ARG A 492 12.00 -16.90 -21.05
N ALA A 493 12.82 -15.86 -21.16
CA ALA A 493 12.54 -14.70 -21.99
C ALA A 493 13.74 -14.32 -22.84
N THR A 494 13.54 -14.24 -24.15
CA THR A 494 14.59 -13.95 -25.14
C THR A 494 14.10 -12.95 -26.17
N PHE A 495 14.98 -12.06 -26.62
CA PHE A 495 14.74 -11.25 -27.82
C PHE A 495 14.83 -12.10 -29.08
N THR A 496 14.36 -11.57 -30.21
CA THR A 496 14.37 -12.26 -31.52
C THR A 496 15.77 -12.58 -32.05
N ASP A 497 16.81 -11.90 -31.59
CA ASP A 497 18.21 -12.21 -31.90
C ASP A 497 18.83 -13.30 -31.01
N GLY A 498 18.05 -13.86 -30.08
CA GLY A 498 18.49 -14.88 -29.13
C GLY A 498 19.10 -14.33 -27.83
N SER A 499 19.29 -13.02 -27.71
CA SER A 499 19.79 -12.41 -26.47
C SER A 499 18.75 -12.44 -25.33
N ASN A 500 19.22 -12.41 -24.09
CA ASN A 500 18.36 -12.54 -22.91
C ASN A 500 17.63 -11.22 -22.59
N VAL A 501 16.37 -11.33 -22.20
CA VAL A 501 15.64 -10.19 -21.62
C VAL A 501 16.19 -9.91 -20.21
N PRO A 502 16.45 -8.64 -19.83
CA PRO A 502 16.99 -8.32 -18.50
C PRO A 502 16.06 -8.68 -17.34
N ARG A 503 16.66 -9.10 -16.22
CA ARG A 503 16.02 -9.25 -14.89
C ARG A 503 14.83 -10.21 -14.87
N ILE A 504 15.10 -11.48 -15.20
CA ILE A 504 14.14 -12.59 -15.16
C ILE A 504 14.39 -13.44 -13.90
N PRO A 505 13.34 -13.87 -13.17
CA PRO A 505 13.50 -14.70 -11.98
C PRO A 505 14.10 -16.08 -12.33
N PRO A 506 14.80 -16.75 -11.39
CA PRO A 506 15.32 -18.09 -11.63
C PRO A 506 14.18 -19.11 -11.67
N MET A 507 14.47 -20.29 -12.20
CA MET A 507 13.64 -21.46 -11.95
C MET A 507 13.61 -21.78 -10.45
N ARG A 508 12.46 -22.23 -9.94
CA ARG A 508 12.30 -22.64 -8.54
C ARG A 508 11.53 -23.96 -8.45
N LEU A 509 11.97 -24.82 -7.54
CA LEU A 509 11.30 -26.08 -7.19
C LEU A 509 11.20 -26.16 -5.67
N GLY A 510 9.98 -26.33 -5.16
CA GLY A 510 9.73 -26.46 -3.74
C GLY A 510 8.81 -27.63 -3.41
N GLY A 511 9.00 -28.18 -2.22
CA GLY A 511 8.19 -29.27 -1.69
C GLY A 511 8.14 -29.25 -0.17
N GLY A 512 7.09 -29.80 0.41
CA GLY A 512 6.93 -29.89 1.85
C GLY A 512 6.16 -31.12 2.29
N VAL A 513 6.40 -31.49 3.54
CA VAL A 513 5.60 -32.46 4.28
C VAL A 513 4.83 -31.68 5.33
N TYR A 514 3.53 -31.93 5.43
CA TYR A 514 2.71 -31.36 6.48
C TYR A 514 1.91 -32.42 7.21
N TRP A 515 1.60 -32.14 8.46
CA TRP A 515 0.62 -32.85 9.26
C TRP A 515 -0.41 -31.85 9.79
N ARG A 516 -1.69 -32.21 9.76
CA ARG A 516 -2.76 -31.32 10.17
C ARG A 516 -3.93 -32.05 10.82
N ASN A 517 -4.57 -31.41 11.79
CA ASN A 517 -5.89 -31.84 12.28
C ASN A 517 -6.79 -30.61 12.45
N ASP A 518 -7.90 -30.75 13.18
CA ASP A 518 -8.83 -29.64 13.41
C ASP A 518 -8.18 -28.40 14.05
N ASN A 519 -7.16 -28.60 14.90
CA ASN A 519 -6.55 -27.52 15.68
C ASN A 519 -5.08 -27.27 15.36
N TRP A 520 -4.35 -28.22 14.80
CA TRP A 520 -2.91 -28.10 14.58
C TRP A 520 -2.57 -28.18 13.09
N PHE A 521 -1.55 -27.42 12.69
CA PHE A 521 -0.88 -27.54 11.42
C PHE A 521 0.63 -27.44 11.62
N ALA A 522 1.35 -28.47 11.19
CA ALA A 522 2.80 -28.50 11.19
C ALA A 522 3.28 -28.76 9.77
N ARG A 523 4.24 -27.98 9.28
CA ARG A 523 4.83 -28.14 7.95
C ARG A 523 6.33 -27.91 7.99
N VAL A 524 7.06 -28.75 7.27
CA VAL A 524 8.48 -28.53 6.94
C VAL A 524 8.59 -28.56 5.42
N GLY A 525 9.21 -27.54 4.84
CA GLY A 525 9.39 -27.43 3.40
C GLY A 525 10.79 -27.01 3.01
N LEU A 526 11.22 -27.45 1.83
CA LEU A 526 12.45 -27.06 1.15
C LEU A 526 12.07 -26.41 -0.17
N LEU A 527 12.68 -25.26 -0.47
CA LEU A 527 12.64 -24.64 -1.79
C LEU A 527 14.06 -24.46 -2.30
N HIS A 528 14.34 -25.04 -3.48
CA HIS A 528 15.56 -24.82 -4.22
C HIS A 528 15.30 -23.78 -5.32
N ALA A 529 16.00 -22.64 -5.25
CA ALA A 529 16.07 -21.69 -6.34
C ALA A 529 17.37 -21.95 -7.12
N PHE A 530 17.23 -22.20 -8.41
CA PHE A 530 18.38 -22.47 -9.27
C PHE A 530 19.16 -21.18 -9.55
N ALA A 531 20.42 -21.33 -9.98
CA ALA A 531 21.21 -20.17 -10.41
C ALA A 531 20.57 -19.48 -11.63
N GLN A 532 20.62 -18.15 -11.67
CA GLN A 532 20.24 -17.36 -12.83
C GLN A 532 21.49 -16.93 -13.59
N ASN A 533 21.71 -17.57 -14.76
CA ASN A 533 22.85 -17.33 -15.64
C ASN A 533 22.43 -16.76 -17.01
N ASP A 534 21.13 -16.67 -17.28
CA ASP A 534 20.59 -16.15 -18.52
C ASP A 534 20.41 -14.62 -18.43
N ILE A 535 21.54 -13.91 -18.50
CA ILE A 535 21.62 -12.46 -18.30
C ILE A 535 21.93 -11.71 -19.60
N PRO A 536 21.54 -10.43 -19.74
CA PRO A 536 22.05 -9.55 -20.77
C PRO A 536 23.53 -9.15 -20.50
N GLN A 537 24.17 -8.51 -21.47
CA GLN A 537 25.62 -8.25 -21.50
C GLN A 537 26.20 -7.51 -20.26
N PHE A 538 25.43 -6.68 -19.58
CA PHE A 538 25.91 -5.83 -18.47
C PHE A 538 25.23 -6.14 -17.12
N ASP A 539 24.46 -7.22 -17.04
CA ASP A 539 23.95 -7.72 -15.77
C ASP A 539 24.95 -8.72 -15.18
N THR A 540 24.79 -9.08 -13.90
CA THR A 540 25.61 -10.09 -13.21
C THR A 540 24.78 -11.34 -12.90
N THR A 541 25.43 -12.51 -12.85
CA THR A 541 24.75 -13.78 -12.52
C THR A 541 24.27 -13.80 -11.07
N THR A 542 23.34 -14.69 -10.74
CA THR A 542 22.86 -14.90 -9.37
C THR A 542 23.00 -16.37 -8.98
N ALA A 543 23.68 -16.64 -7.88
CA ALA A 543 23.85 -18.00 -7.38
C ALA A 543 22.51 -18.62 -6.93
N GLY A 544 22.40 -19.94 -7.05
CA GLY A 544 21.27 -20.70 -6.50
C GLY A 544 21.33 -20.79 -4.98
N TYR A 545 20.21 -21.10 -4.35
CA TYR A 545 20.10 -21.22 -2.89
C TYR A 545 19.00 -22.20 -2.47
N ASP A 546 19.14 -22.70 -1.24
CA ASP A 546 18.18 -23.59 -0.60
C ASP A 546 17.52 -22.89 0.61
N LEU A 547 16.19 -22.98 0.66
CA LEU A 547 15.37 -22.41 1.71
C LEU A 547 14.62 -23.51 2.45
N VAL A 548 15.00 -23.74 3.70
CA VAL A 548 14.22 -24.57 4.63
C VAL A 548 13.29 -23.67 5.45
N LYS A 549 11.99 -23.96 5.40
CA LYS A 549 10.96 -23.29 6.20
C LYS A 549 10.21 -24.28 7.08
N VAL A 550 9.88 -23.85 8.29
CA VAL A 550 9.04 -24.60 9.23
C VAL A 550 7.86 -23.73 9.62
N GLN A 551 6.67 -24.32 9.71
CA GLN A 551 5.47 -23.67 10.23
C GLN A 551 4.82 -24.59 11.26
N LEU A 552 4.49 -24.04 12.41
CA LEU A 552 3.67 -24.68 13.43
C LEU A 552 2.56 -23.70 13.81
N GLU A 553 1.32 -24.12 13.67
CA GLU A 553 0.13 -23.32 13.98
C GLU A 553 -0.81 -24.14 14.84
N HIS A 554 -1.33 -23.52 15.89
CA HIS A 554 -2.44 -23.99 16.69
C HIS A 554 -3.60 -23.02 16.55
N ARG A 555 -4.72 -23.49 15.99
CA ARG A 555 -5.94 -22.73 15.78
C ARG A 555 -7.10 -23.39 16.50
N LYS A 556 -7.77 -22.65 17.38
CA LYS A 556 -8.90 -23.14 18.16
C LYS A 556 -10.11 -22.24 17.97
N PHE A 557 -11.26 -22.85 17.73
CA PHE A 557 -12.55 -22.17 17.62
C PHE A 557 -13.44 -22.53 18.81
N TRP A 558 -14.01 -21.53 19.46
CA TRP A 558 -15.01 -21.65 20.51
C TRP A 558 -16.31 -21.02 20.02
N LYS A 559 -17.35 -21.84 19.88
CA LYS A 559 -18.70 -21.37 19.53
C LYS A 559 -19.31 -20.56 20.69
N ASP A 560 -19.25 -21.14 21.89
CA ASP A 560 -19.90 -20.60 23.08
C ASP A 560 -18.83 -20.04 24.03
N SER A 561 -18.45 -18.77 23.83
CA SER A 561 -17.59 -18.04 24.76
C SER A 561 -18.40 -16.92 25.45
N PRO A 562 -17.96 -16.41 26.63
CA PRO A 562 -18.65 -15.31 27.31
C PRO A 562 -18.78 -14.03 26.48
N TRP A 563 -18.01 -13.93 25.40
CA TRP A 563 -17.99 -12.78 24.52
C TRP A 563 -18.73 -13.03 23.22
N GLY A 564 -18.95 -14.30 22.80
CA GLY A 564 -19.46 -14.69 21.47
C GLY A 564 -18.53 -15.70 20.77
N ALA A 565 -18.79 -16.05 19.51
CA ALA A 565 -17.91 -16.98 18.78
C ALA A 565 -16.50 -16.40 18.58
N VAL A 566 -15.47 -17.16 18.93
CA VAL A 566 -14.05 -16.73 18.89
C VAL A 566 -13.18 -17.80 18.26
N GLU A 567 -12.27 -17.37 17.39
CA GLU A 567 -11.14 -18.15 16.89
C GLU A 567 -9.82 -17.55 17.38
N VAL A 568 -8.94 -18.38 17.92
CA VAL A 568 -7.56 -17.98 18.23
C VAL A 568 -6.62 -18.87 17.44
N ALA A 569 -5.78 -18.27 16.61
CA ALA A 569 -4.65 -18.92 15.95
C ALA A 569 -3.34 -18.36 16.50
N THR A 570 -2.45 -19.23 16.96
CA THR A 570 -1.09 -18.87 17.35
C THR A 570 -0.11 -19.79 16.68
N GLY A 571 1.09 -19.30 16.40
CA GLY A 571 2.08 -20.15 15.76
C GLY A 571 3.47 -19.58 15.72
N LEU A 572 4.35 -20.42 15.20
CA LEU A 572 5.75 -20.17 14.96
C LEU A 572 6.03 -20.44 13.47
N VAL A 573 6.70 -19.49 12.81
CA VAL A 573 7.25 -19.68 11.47
C VAL A 573 8.77 -19.53 11.55
N GLY A 574 9.50 -20.56 11.16
CA GLY A 574 10.93 -20.51 10.92
C GLY A 574 11.20 -20.30 9.43
N ASP A 575 11.90 -19.23 9.07
CA ASP A 575 12.28 -18.91 7.69
C ASP A 575 13.81 -18.92 7.52
N ASN A 576 14.25 -19.28 6.32
CA ASN A 576 15.66 -19.43 5.94
C ASN A 576 16.48 -20.18 7.01
N LEU A 577 16.02 -21.36 7.44
CA LEU A 577 16.63 -22.07 8.57
C LEU A 577 18.07 -22.54 8.30
N LEU A 578 18.44 -22.68 7.03
CA LEU A 578 19.82 -22.93 6.58
C LEU A 578 20.71 -21.70 6.67
N ASN A 579 20.15 -20.52 6.94
CA ASN A 579 20.84 -19.24 6.93
C ASN A 579 21.60 -19.02 5.61
N ALA A 580 20.93 -19.26 4.48
CA ALA A 580 21.51 -19.16 3.14
C ALA A 580 21.65 -17.71 2.69
N ASN A 581 22.68 -17.45 1.86
CA ASN A 581 22.85 -16.18 1.15
C ASN A 581 21.87 -16.12 -0.02
N ILE A 582 20.93 -15.18 0.03
CA ILE A 582 19.86 -15.07 -0.94
C ILE A 582 19.92 -13.69 -1.59
N ARG A 583 20.02 -13.67 -2.92
CA ARG A 583 19.95 -12.46 -3.74
C ARG A 583 18.76 -12.57 -4.69
N ASN A 584 18.07 -11.45 -4.91
CA ASN A 584 16.93 -11.41 -5.80
C ASN A 584 17.40 -11.05 -7.22
N SER A 585 17.32 -11.99 -8.17
CA SER A 585 17.86 -11.79 -9.52
C SER A 585 17.16 -10.70 -10.34
N VAL A 586 15.98 -10.25 -9.91
CA VAL A 586 15.20 -9.21 -10.61
C VAL A 586 15.53 -7.79 -10.15
N GLN A 587 16.35 -7.63 -9.11
CA GLN A 587 16.77 -6.33 -8.59
C GLN A 587 18.00 -5.80 -9.34
N PHE A 588 18.04 -4.50 -9.64
CA PHE A 588 19.22 -3.85 -10.20
C PHE A 588 20.42 -3.96 -9.27
N HIS A 589 20.20 -3.71 -7.97
CA HIS A 589 21.25 -3.66 -6.97
C HIS A 589 21.46 -4.96 -6.18
N LYS A 590 21.15 -6.10 -6.81
CA LYS A 590 21.20 -7.41 -6.15
C LYS A 590 22.59 -7.79 -5.62
N ASP A 591 23.66 -7.16 -6.10
CA ASP A 591 25.05 -7.44 -5.71
C ASP A 591 25.47 -6.76 -4.39
N GLU A 592 24.65 -5.85 -3.88
CA GLU A 592 24.86 -5.17 -2.59
C GLU A 592 23.83 -5.53 -1.51
N ILE A 593 22.79 -6.28 -1.89
CA ILE A 593 21.65 -6.58 -1.03
C ILE A 593 21.51 -8.09 -0.88
N LEU A 594 21.65 -8.59 0.35
CA LEU A 594 21.25 -9.93 0.74
C LEU A 594 19.87 -9.88 1.39
N GLN A 595 19.00 -10.85 1.12
CA GLN A 595 17.73 -11.00 1.84
C GLN A 595 17.95 -11.44 3.30
N PRO A 596 16.93 -11.32 4.18
CA PRO A 596 17.05 -11.74 5.57
C PRO A 596 17.58 -13.17 5.74
N GLY A 597 18.51 -13.33 6.69
CA GLY A 597 19.02 -14.61 7.14
C GLY A 597 17.99 -15.42 7.93
N ARG A 598 18.47 -16.36 8.75
CA ARG A 598 17.62 -17.21 9.59
C ARG A 598 16.76 -16.38 10.54
N GLY A 599 15.44 -16.58 10.46
CA GLY A 599 14.46 -15.85 11.27
C GLY A 599 13.37 -16.73 11.83
N PHE A 600 12.87 -16.34 13.00
CA PHE A 600 11.69 -16.93 13.62
C PHE A 600 10.63 -15.84 13.81
N LYS A 601 9.39 -16.14 13.45
CA LYS A 601 8.21 -15.30 13.67
C LYS A 601 7.26 -16.01 14.62
N LEU A 602 6.92 -15.38 15.74
CA LEU A 602 5.78 -15.78 16.56
C LEU A 602 4.59 -14.91 16.18
N PHE A 603 3.40 -15.50 16.09
CA PHE A 603 2.19 -14.75 15.78
C PHE A 603 1.00 -15.17 16.64
N LEU A 604 0.05 -14.25 16.75
CA LEU A 604 -1.26 -14.40 17.39
C LEU A 604 -2.30 -13.70 16.51
N ASN A 605 -3.29 -14.46 16.07
CA ASN A 605 -4.49 -13.94 15.41
C ASN A 605 -5.70 -14.31 16.26
N VAL A 606 -6.52 -13.33 16.61
CA VAL A 606 -7.77 -13.53 17.35
C VAL A 606 -8.90 -12.95 16.52
N LYS A 607 -9.88 -13.78 16.16
CA LYS A 607 -11.09 -13.36 15.46
C LYS A 607 -12.30 -13.55 16.37
N TYR A 608 -13.14 -12.54 16.41
CA TYR A 608 -14.36 -12.48 17.19
C TYR A 608 -15.54 -12.23 16.24
N GLY A 609 -16.68 -12.89 16.48
CA GLY A 609 -17.89 -12.69 15.67
C GLY A 609 -17.80 -13.30 14.26
N VAL A 610 -16.99 -14.36 14.10
CA VAL A 610 -16.75 -15.02 12.81
C VAL A 610 -17.38 -16.40 12.74
N ASP A 611 -17.73 -16.80 11.52
CA ASP A 611 -18.15 -18.16 11.23
C ASP A 611 -17.03 -19.17 11.49
N ARG A 612 -17.43 -20.42 11.77
CA ARG A 612 -16.49 -21.54 11.87
C ARG A 612 -15.65 -21.62 10.58
N PRO A 613 -14.32 -21.79 10.67
CA PRO A 613 -13.44 -21.97 9.52
C PRO A 613 -13.93 -23.01 8.53
N SER A 614 -13.76 -22.71 7.23
CA SER A 614 -14.20 -23.55 6.12
C SER A 614 -13.35 -24.80 5.88
N GLY A 615 -12.40 -25.13 6.76
CA GLY A 615 -11.57 -26.34 6.69
C GLY A 615 -10.42 -26.33 7.70
N PRO A 616 -9.64 -27.42 7.83
CA PRO A 616 -8.48 -27.50 8.73
C PRO A 616 -7.38 -26.51 8.31
N PRO A 617 -6.47 -26.13 9.23
CA PRO A 617 -5.43 -25.15 8.92
C PRO A 617 -4.47 -25.68 7.85
N GLY A 618 -3.82 -24.75 7.13
CA GLY A 618 -2.89 -25.09 6.05
C GLY A 618 -3.52 -25.57 4.73
N THR A 619 -4.84 -25.46 4.56
CA THR A 619 -5.48 -25.64 3.25
C THR A 619 -5.31 -24.36 2.43
N TRP A 620 -4.58 -24.42 1.31
CA TRP A 620 -4.32 -23.23 0.47
C TRP A 620 -4.71 -23.41 -1.01
N ILE A 621 -5.03 -24.64 -1.44
CA ILE A 621 -5.71 -24.90 -2.72
C ILE A 621 -7.16 -25.30 -2.43
N GLY A 622 -8.13 -24.64 -3.06
CA GLY A 622 -9.56 -24.98 -2.95
C GLY A 622 -10.34 -24.33 -1.81
N THR A 623 -9.72 -23.43 -1.03
CA THR A 623 -10.41 -22.65 0.02
C THR A 623 -11.36 -21.57 -0.51
N ALA A 624 -11.26 -21.25 -1.80
CA ALA A 624 -12.25 -20.43 -2.48
C ALA A 624 -13.53 -21.23 -2.74
N ARG A 625 -14.27 -21.60 -1.68
CA ARG A 625 -15.72 -21.71 -1.87
C ARG A 625 -16.17 -20.33 -2.34
N ARG A 626 -16.87 -20.31 -3.49
CA ARG A 626 -17.74 -19.18 -3.82
C ARG A 626 -18.50 -18.81 -2.54
N PRO A 627 -18.66 -17.53 -2.18
CA PRO A 627 -19.63 -17.16 -1.16
C PRO A 627 -20.91 -17.94 -1.49
N ALA A 628 -21.33 -18.81 -0.58
CA ALA A 628 -22.50 -19.62 -0.79
C ALA A 628 -23.70 -18.67 -0.83
N GLY A 629 -24.30 -18.51 -2.00
CA GLY A 629 -25.58 -17.84 -2.17
C GLY A 629 -25.51 -16.31 -2.13
N ASN A 630 -26.48 -15.72 -2.83
CA ASN A 630 -26.82 -14.31 -2.77
C ASN A 630 -26.74 -13.81 -1.33
N GLY A 631 -25.79 -12.93 -1.03
CA GLY A 631 -25.70 -12.29 0.26
C GLY A 631 -27.07 -11.75 0.62
N TYR A 632 -27.61 -12.19 1.76
CA TYR A 632 -28.79 -11.56 2.32
C TYR A 632 -28.41 -10.09 2.59
N TYR A 633 -28.80 -9.17 1.69
CA TYR A 633 -28.48 -7.74 1.80
C TYR A 633 -29.13 -7.08 3.02
N LYS A 634 -30.02 -7.81 3.70
CA LYS A 634 -30.85 -7.30 4.77
C LYS A 634 -31.21 -8.43 5.74
N SER A 635 -30.86 -8.30 7.01
CA SER A 635 -31.29 -9.24 8.06
C SER A 635 -32.81 -9.09 8.34
N PRO A 636 -33.48 -10.14 8.86
CA PRO A 636 -34.88 -10.07 9.29
C PRO A 636 -35.12 -9.01 10.37
N ALA A 637 -36.35 -8.50 10.46
CA ALA A 637 -36.75 -7.57 11.53
C ALA A 637 -36.91 -8.32 12.86
N LEU A 638 -36.42 -7.73 13.96
CA LEU A 638 -36.53 -8.28 15.32
C LEU A 638 -36.99 -7.20 16.30
N GLU A 639 -37.69 -7.63 17.35
CA GLU A 639 -38.42 -6.80 18.32
C GLU A 639 -37.55 -5.85 19.17
N ALA A 640 -38.17 -4.77 19.64
CA ALA A 640 -37.53 -3.74 20.47
C ALA A 640 -37.16 -4.29 21.86
N THR A 641 -35.86 -4.33 22.15
CA THR A 641 -35.33 -4.74 23.46
C THR A 641 -35.40 -3.61 24.50
N ALA A 642 -35.40 -3.99 25.78
CA ALA A 642 -35.16 -3.07 26.90
C ALA A 642 -33.80 -2.36 26.73
N TRP A 643 -33.67 -1.13 27.24
CA TRP A 643 -32.43 -0.36 27.18
C TRP A 643 -31.26 -1.18 27.72
N ASN A 644 -30.21 -1.29 26.91
CA ASN A 644 -28.91 -1.83 27.29
C ASN A 644 -27.84 -0.81 26.90
N TRP A 645 -26.59 -1.01 27.31
CA TRP A 645 -25.46 -0.20 26.85
C TRP A 645 -24.73 -0.79 25.64
N ALA A 646 -25.00 -2.05 25.25
CA ALA A 646 -24.43 -2.71 24.06
C ALA A 646 -25.06 -2.29 22.71
N GLY A 647 -24.26 -2.08 21.66
CA GLY A 647 -24.75 -1.73 20.32
C GLY A 647 -24.09 -0.51 19.70
N ILE A 648 -24.49 -0.20 18.46
CA ILE A 648 -23.99 0.96 17.70
C ILE A 648 -24.60 2.24 18.27
N TYR A 649 -23.81 3.31 18.36
CA TYR A 649 -24.28 4.66 18.60
C TYR A 649 -23.62 5.64 17.64
N ALA A 650 -24.29 6.74 17.34
CA ALA A 650 -23.71 7.88 16.64
C ALA A 650 -24.28 9.18 17.18
N GLY A 651 -23.50 10.25 17.13
CA GLY A 651 -23.82 11.50 17.79
C GLY A 651 -22.95 12.65 17.35
N GLY A 652 -23.22 13.81 17.95
CA GLY A 652 -22.43 15.02 17.81
C GLY A 652 -21.71 15.34 19.10
N ASN A 653 -20.59 16.04 19.01
CA ASN A 653 -19.88 16.61 20.15
C ASN A 653 -19.47 18.06 19.88
N VAL A 654 -19.29 18.80 20.98
CA VAL A 654 -18.67 20.13 21.00
C VAL A 654 -17.67 20.16 22.14
N GLY A 655 -16.55 20.85 21.94
CA GLY A 655 -15.45 20.83 22.89
C GLY A 655 -14.76 22.18 23.04
N TYR A 656 -14.06 22.31 24.15
CA TYR A 656 -13.08 23.37 24.40
C TYR A 656 -11.71 22.72 24.51
N LEU A 657 -10.81 23.11 23.63
CA LEU A 657 -9.49 22.50 23.46
C LEU A 657 -8.40 23.55 23.72
N ARG A 658 -7.37 23.18 24.46
CA ARG A 658 -6.08 23.88 24.56
C ARG A 658 -5.05 23.14 23.71
N GLY A 659 -4.59 23.77 22.65
CA GLY A 659 -3.50 23.29 21.82
C GLY A 659 -2.16 23.86 22.26
N GLU A 660 -1.11 23.04 22.25
CA GLU A 660 0.27 23.50 22.48
C GLU A 660 1.19 23.06 21.34
N GLY A 661 1.95 24.00 20.82
CA GLY A 661 3.02 23.77 19.84
C GLY A 661 4.34 24.25 20.40
N VAL A 662 5.26 23.30 20.64
CA VAL A 662 6.62 23.59 21.11
C VAL A 662 7.59 23.39 19.96
N THR A 663 8.23 24.46 19.53
CA THR A 663 9.17 24.47 18.41
C THR A 663 10.58 24.69 18.89
N ASN A 664 11.48 23.79 18.53
CA ASN A 664 12.92 24.02 18.61
C ASN A 664 13.39 24.48 17.23
N ALA A 665 13.90 25.70 17.13
CA ALA A 665 14.38 26.32 15.90
C ALA A 665 15.88 26.61 15.99
N ALA A 666 16.59 26.45 14.87
CA ALA A 666 18.01 26.74 14.74
C ALA A 666 18.31 27.45 13.42
N PHE A 667 19.17 28.46 13.50
CA PHE A 667 19.84 29.08 12.36
C PHE A 667 21.23 28.45 12.27
N ASN A 668 21.57 27.97 11.09
CA ASN A 668 22.81 27.23 10.85
C ASN A 668 23.60 27.90 9.73
N ASP A 669 24.92 27.89 9.83
CA ASP A 669 25.80 28.32 8.74
C ASP A 669 25.72 27.30 7.60
N VAL A 670 25.44 27.73 6.37
CA VAL A 670 25.26 26.84 5.21
C VAL A 670 26.56 26.13 4.84
N ALA A 671 27.70 26.80 5.00
CA ALA A 671 28.99 26.27 4.57
C ALA A 671 29.56 25.23 5.57
N THR A 672 29.33 25.43 6.87
CA THR A 672 29.93 24.63 7.94
C THR A 672 28.93 23.76 8.70
N GLY A 673 27.64 23.99 8.56
CA GLY A 673 26.58 23.33 9.34
C GLY A 673 26.56 23.71 10.82
N ALA A 674 27.39 24.67 11.25
CA ALA A 674 27.46 25.09 12.64
C ALA A 674 26.19 25.84 13.06
N SER A 675 25.64 25.51 14.23
CA SER A 675 24.52 26.25 14.81
C SER A 675 24.98 27.66 15.19
N LEU A 676 24.41 28.67 14.52
CA LEU A 676 24.68 30.09 14.72
C LEU A 676 23.82 30.67 15.85
N ALA A 677 22.54 30.30 15.89
CA ALA A 677 21.60 30.72 16.92
C ALA A 677 20.45 29.70 17.05
N GLY A 678 19.91 29.53 18.26
CA GLY A 678 18.79 28.63 18.51
C GLY A 678 17.71 29.29 19.35
N ALA A 679 16.46 28.85 19.19
CA ALA A 679 15.33 29.31 19.98
C ALA A 679 14.39 28.15 20.30
N ARG A 680 13.84 28.18 21.52
CA ARG A 680 12.71 27.33 21.92
C ARG A 680 11.48 28.20 22.05
N LEU A 681 10.53 28.00 21.13
CA LEU A 681 9.29 28.76 21.04
C LEU A 681 8.16 27.86 21.57
N SER A 682 7.29 28.40 22.42
CA SER A 682 6.04 27.73 22.81
C SER A 682 4.87 28.64 22.40
N SER A 683 3.83 28.02 21.85
CA SER A 683 2.58 28.69 21.53
C SER A 683 1.42 27.85 22.05
N THR A 684 0.60 28.47 22.89
CA THR A 684 -0.63 27.88 23.43
C THR A 684 -1.83 28.59 22.83
N HIS A 685 -2.84 27.83 22.41
CA HIS A 685 -4.04 28.39 21.82
C HIS A 685 -5.28 27.65 22.28
N ASP A 686 -6.26 28.40 22.79
CA ASP A 686 -7.55 27.84 23.19
C ASP A 686 -8.54 27.96 22.02
N THR A 687 -9.21 26.88 21.65
CA THR A 687 -10.14 26.82 20.52
C THR A 687 -11.36 25.98 20.84
N ALA A 688 -12.50 26.30 20.21
CA ALA A 688 -13.67 25.44 20.24
C ALA A 688 -13.55 24.35 19.17
N SER A 689 -14.06 23.17 19.45
CA SER A 689 -14.28 22.11 18.48
C SER A 689 -15.75 21.77 18.35
N PHE A 690 -16.12 21.27 17.17
CA PHE A 690 -17.38 20.59 16.97
C PHE A 690 -17.13 19.38 16.09
N GLY A 691 -17.89 18.32 16.32
CA GLY A 691 -17.61 17.06 15.67
C GLY A 691 -18.78 16.09 15.71
N VAL A 692 -18.53 14.96 15.06
CA VAL A 692 -19.39 13.80 15.09
C VAL A 692 -18.62 12.65 15.70
N GLN A 693 -19.31 11.75 16.37
CA GLN A 693 -18.74 10.54 16.92
C GLN A 693 -19.67 9.36 16.67
N SER A 694 -19.10 8.19 16.53
CA SER A 694 -19.82 6.93 16.46
C SER A 694 -19.03 5.86 17.18
N GLY A 695 -19.70 4.81 17.61
CA GLY A 695 -19.03 3.73 18.28
C GLY A 695 -19.90 2.50 18.43
N TYR A 696 -19.29 1.45 18.95
CA TYR A 696 -19.97 0.24 19.36
C TYR A 696 -19.55 -0.11 20.78
N ASN A 697 -20.52 -0.46 21.62
CA ASN A 697 -20.27 -0.94 22.97
C ASN A 697 -20.64 -2.42 23.08
N TRP A 698 -19.84 -3.18 23.80
CA TRP A 698 -20.14 -4.51 24.34
C TRP A 698 -20.33 -4.39 25.84
N THR A 699 -21.29 -5.14 26.40
CA THR A 699 -21.56 -5.13 27.85
C THR A 699 -21.56 -6.54 28.41
N SER A 700 -20.88 -6.73 29.53
CA SER A 700 -20.94 -7.97 30.33
C SER A 700 -21.08 -7.60 31.80
N GLY A 701 -22.29 -7.77 32.35
CA GLY A 701 -22.63 -7.27 33.68
C GLY A 701 -22.42 -5.75 33.78
N PRO A 702 -21.71 -5.23 34.80
CA PRO A 702 -21.42 -3.80 34.92
C PRO A 702 -20.29 -3.34 34.00
N ILE A 703 -19.53 -4.23 33.38
CA ILE A 703 -18.35 -3.88 32.59
C ILE A 703 -18.76 -3.59 31.14
N LEU A 704 -18.18 -2.53 30.58
CA LEU A 704 -18.32 -2.15 29.18
C LEU A 704 -16.95 -2.14 28.52
N ALA A 705 -16.87 -2.74 27.34
CA ALA A 705 -15.80 -2.50 26.39
C ALA A 705 -16.44 -1.86 25.15
N GLY A 706 -15.70 -1.10 24.36
CA GLY A 706 -16.24 -0.43 23.19
C GLY A 706 -15.16 0.11 22.30
N ILE A 707 -15.55 0.56 21.11
CA ILE A 707 -14.69 1.31 20.21
C ILE A 707 -15.46 2.55 19.78
N GLU A 708 -14.76 3.67 19.78
CA GLU A 708 -15.29 4.97 19.41
C GLU A 708 -14.43 5.60 18.32
N GLY A 709 -15.06 5.98 17.23
CA GLY A 709 -14.50 6.87 16.21
C GLY A 709 -15.10 8.26 16.36
N ASP A 710 -14.30 9.30 16.20
CA ASP A 710 -14.79 10.67 16.16
C ASP A 710 -14.06 11.50 15.10
N PHE A 711 -14.75 12.50 14.55
CA PHE A 711 -14.20 13.51 13.67
C PHE A 711 -14.58 14.88 14.22
N GLU A 712 -13.60 15.75 14.41
CA GLU A 712 -13.76 17.09 14.93
C GLU A 712 -13.11 18.10 14.01
N TYR A 713 -13.88 19.12 13.66
CA TYR A 713 -13.33 20.37 13.17
C TYR A 713 -12.82 21.19 14.34
N ARG A 714 -11.61 21.75 14.19
CA ARG A 714 -10.97 22.62 15.19
C ARG A 714 -10.13 23.67 14.49
N ASN A 715 -10.06 24.90 14.99
CA ASN A 715 -9.22 25.93 14.39
C ASN A 715 -8.04 26.25 15.31
N GLN A 716 -7.27 25.22 15.64
CA GLN A 716 -6.07 25.37 16.46
C GLN A 716 -4.96 25.97 15.60
N ARG A 717 -4.38 27.08 16.06
CA ARG A 717 -3.29 27.79 15.39
C ARG A 717 -2.21 28.12 16.40
N GLY A 718 -0.97 28.05 15.99
CA GLY A 718 0.13 28.64 16.75
C GLY A 718 1.06 29.40 15.83
N HIS A 719 1.62 30.46 16.38
CA HIS A 719 2.57 31.34 15.72
C HIS A 719 3.80 31.47 16.62
N GLY A 720 4.97 31.34 16.03
CA GLY A 720 6.25 31.60 16.66
C GLY A 720 7.15 32.37 15.70
N ALA A 721 7.91 33.32 16.24
CA ALA A 721 8.92 34.03 15.48
C ALA A 721 10.23 34.04 16.25
N THR A 722 11.33 33.92 15.53
CA THR A 722 12.69 34.05 16.08
C THR A 722 13.57 34.81 15.10
N ALA A 723 14.65 35.40 15.58
CA ALA A 723 15.59 36.14 14.76
C ALA A 723 17.02 35.82 15.17
N CYS A 724 17.91 35.79 14.18
CA CYS A 724 19.34 35.70 14.36
C CYS A 724 19.97 37.07 14.06
N PRO A 725 20.65 37.70 15.04
CA PRO A 725 21.32 38.98 14.85
C PRO A 725 22.28 38.99 13.66
N GLY A 726 22.33 40.10 12.92
CA GLY A 726 23.15 40.22 11.71
C GLY A 726 24.65 40.01 11.96
N ASN A 727 25.18 40.40 13.12
CA ASN A 727 26.58 40.15 13.49
C ASN A 727 26.91 38.67 13.77
N VAL A 728 25.91 37.82 13.95
CA VAL A 728 26.06 36.37 14.16
C VAL A 728 25.80 35.62 12.87
N CYS A 729 24.67 35.90 12.22
CA CYS A 729 24.23 35.18 11.04
C CYS A 729 24.77 35.73 9.71
N ASN A 730 25.15 37.01 9.67
CA ASN A 730 25.61 37.69 8.45
C ASN A 730 26.80 38.62 8.75
N ALA A 731 27.78 38.14 9.54
CA ALA A 731 28.92 38.93 9.98
C ALA A 731 29.71 39.57 8.82
N ALA A 732 29.74 38.89 7.67
CA ALA A 732 30.40 39.36 6.44
C ALA A 732 29.72 40.57 5.78
N LEU A 733 28.49 40.91 6.16
CA LEU A 733 27.73 42.04 5.59
C LEU A 733 27.83 43.33 6.42
N ALA A 734 28.67 43.37 7.45
CA ALA A 734 28.87 44.57 8.26
C ALA A 734 29.33 45.78 7.40
N PRO A 735 28.80 47.00 7.62
CA PRO A 735 28.01 47.44 8.77
C PRO A 735 26.48 47.33 8.58
N LEU A 736 25.99 46.60 7.57
CA LEU A 736 24.54 46.39 7.38
C LEU A 736 23.97 45.59 8.56
N ASP A 737 22.87 46.05 9.16
CA ASP A 737 22.10 45.26 10.14
C ASP A 737 21.30 44.16 9.42
N ALA A 738 22.03 43.13 8.98
CA ALA A 738 21.53 42.02 8.19
C ALA A 738 20.90 40.91 9.05
N THR A 739 19.99 41.26 9.96
CA THR A 739 19.30 40.31 10.83
C THR A 739 18.42 39.33 10.03
N VAL A 740 18.55 38.02 10.27
CA VAL A 740 17.71 36.98 9.65
C VAL A 740 16.52 36.71 10.57
N ARG A 741 15.30 36.71 10.03
CA ARG A 741 14.06 36.49 10.77
C ARG A 741 13.34 35.27 10.24
N ALA A 742 12.87 34.41 11.15
CA ALA A 742 12.05 33.26 10.81
C ALA A 742 10.67 33.39 11.48
N SER A 743 9.62 33.16 10.70
CA SER A 743 8.23 33.03 11.15
C SER A 743 7.77 31.60 10.93
N LEU A 744 7.11 31.04 11.93
CA LEU A 744 6.59 29.69 11.93
C LEU A 744 5.14 29.71 12.37
N ASP A 745 4.28 29.28 11.47
CA ASP A 745 2.87 29.13 11.72
C ASP A 745 2.52 27.65 11.62
N TYR A 746 1.73 27.14 12.56
CA TYR A 746 1.07 25.86 12.38
C TYR A 746 -0.43 25.97 12.57
N ARG A 747 -1.15 25.09 11.88
CA ARG A 747 -2.60 24.97 11.98
C ARG A 747 -3.01 23.51 12.01
N LEU A 748 -3.73 23.13 13.05
CA LEU A 748 -4.47 21.87 13.11
C LEU A 748 -5.95 22.17 12.87
N GLY A 749 -6.41 21.89 11.65
CA GLY A 749 -7.73 22.31 11.14
C GLY A 749 -8.86 21.32 11.40
N TRP A 750 -8.52 20.05 11.63
CA TRP A 750 -9.45 18.98 11.98
C TRP A 750 -8.65 17.79 12.49
N VAL A 751 -9.32 16.94 13.26
CA VAL A 751 -8.79 15.68 13.76
C VAL A 751 -9.89 14.62 13.69
N ALA A 752 -9.57 13.43 13.21
CA ALA A 752 -10.33 12.23 13.48
C ALA A 752 -9.60 11.37 14.52
N SER A 753 -10.30 10.50 15.25
CA SER A 753 -9.64 9.53 16.11
C SER A 753 -10.39 8.22 16.12
N VAL A 754 -9.69 7.12 16.34
CA VAL A 754 -10.26 5.80 16.64
C VAL A 754 -9.68 5.34 17.96
N ARG A 755 -10.54 5.07 18.94
CA ARG A 755 -10.16 4.79 20.32
C ARG A 755 -10.91 3.57 20.84
N GLY A 756 -10.18 2.67 21.49
CA GLY A 756 -10.78 1.66 22.36
C GLY A 756 -11.36 2.34 23.60
N ARG A 757 -12.45 1.80 24.11
CA ARG A 757 -13.22 2.30 25.25
C ARG A 757 -13.37 1.17 26.26
N VAL A 758 -13.12 1.45 27.54
CA VAL A 758 -13.38 0.52 28.64
C VAL A 758 -14.05 1.29 29.77
N GLY A 759 -15.09 0.74 30.36
CA GLY A 759 -15.86 1.43 31.39
C GLY A 759 -16.64 0.49 32.31
N THR A 760 -17.30 1.10 33.29
CA THR A 760 -18.20 0.43 34.23
C THR A 760 -19.48 1.24 34.43
N LEU A 761 -20.60 0.53 34.57
CA LEU A 761 -21.88 1.11 34.96
C LEU A 761 -21.82 1.52 36.44
N VAL A 762 -21.92 2.82 36.69
CA VAL A 762 -22.08 3.39 38.04
C VAL A 762 -23.54 3.22 38.50
N THR A 763 -24.46 3.39 37.56
CA THR A 763 -25.89 3.01 37.67
C THR A 763 -26.32 2.40 36.33
N PRO A 764 -27.52 1.77 36.22
CA PRO A 764 -28.01 1.29 34.93
C PRO A 764 -28.06 2.35 33.83
N ASP A 765 -28.15 3.63 34.21
CA ASP A 765 -28.25 4.77 33.30
C ASP A 765 -27.00 5.67 33.30
N LEU A 766 -25.92 5.32 34.00
CA LEU A 766 -24.67 6.10 34.07
C LEU A 766 -23.43 5.22 33.89
N LEU A 767 -22.64 5.53 32.88
CA LEU A 767 -21.40 4.85 32.51
C LEU A 767 -20.20 5.77 32.79
N ALA A 768 -19.22 5.27 33.55
CA ALA A 768 -17.89 5.87 33.66
C ALA A 768 -16.92 5.09 32.77
N TYR A 769 -16.06 5.77 31.99
CA TYR A 769 -15.18 5.10 31.03
C TYR A 769 -13.86 5.84 30.82
N ALA A 770 -12.88 5.08 30.33
CA ALA A 770 -11.62 5.57 29.77
C ALA A 770 -11.54 5.20 28.29
N THR A 771 -10.83 6.01 27.51
CA THR A 771 -10.55 5.77 26.10
C THR A 771 -9.05 5.83 25.83
N ALA A 772 -8.54 5.02 24.91
CA ALA A 772 -7.17 5.10 24.42
C ALA A 772 -7.13 4.69 22.95
N GLY A 773 -6.35 5.38 22.13
CA GLY A 773 -6.20 5.04 20.72
C GLY A 773 -5.41 6.05 19.94
N VAL A 774 -5.76 6.21 18.67
CA VAL A 774 -4.94 6.92 17.69
C VAL A 774 -5.74 8.06 17.07
N PRO A 775 -5.36 9.32 17.34
CA PRO A 775 -5.85 10.48 16.63
C PRO A 775 -5.07 10.64 15.32
N PHE A 776 -5.71 11.32 14.37
CA PHE A 776 -5.26 11.58 13.02
C PHE A 776 -5.71 12.99 12.64
N GLY A 777 -4.80 13.87 12.25
CA GLY A 777 -5.16 15.24 11.93
C GLY A 777 -4.25 15.87 10.90
N LYS A 778 -4.78 16.87 10.19
CA LYS A 778 -3.99 17.67 9.23
C LYS A 778 -3.31 18.82 9.96
N ILE A 779 -1.99 18.74 10.08
CA ILE A 779 -1.12 19.83 10.53
C ILE A 779 -0.59 20.55 9.28
N THR A 780 -0.97 21.80 9.10
CA THR A 780 -0.35 22.68 8.11
C THR A 780 0.72 23.49 8.81
N THR A 781 1.97 23.44 8.34
CA THR A 781 3.04 24.31 8.81
C THR A 781 3.43 25.27 7.70
N SER A 782 3.43 26.56 7.97
CA SER A 782 4.02 27.59 7.11
C SER A 782 5.28 28.08 7.79
N THR A 783 6.40 28.08 7.07
CA THR A 783 7.66 28.62 7.56
C THR A 783 8.15 29.64 6.56
N SER A 784 8.46 30.85 7.02
CA SER A 784 9.11 31.86 6.18
C SER A 784 10.36 32.38 6.86
N VAL A 785 11.44 32.52 6.09
CA VAL A 785 12.73 33.01 6.54
C VAL A 785 13.09 34.19 5.66
N ALA A 786 13.10 35.39 6.25
CA ALA A 786 13.49 36.62 5.60
C ALA A 786 14.91 36.99 6.06
N GLY A 787 15.79 37.29 5.12
CA GLY A 787 17.19 37.61 5.39
C GLY A 787 17.82 38.35 4.22
N PHE A 788 19.12 38.14 4.03
CA PHE A 788 19.90 38.77 3.00
C PHE A 788 20.74 37.74 2.26
N ASP A 789 20.95 37.93 0.96
CA ASP A 789 21.93 37.16 0.21
C ASP A 789 23.36 37.67 0.46
N ASN A 790 24.35 36.95 -0.07
CA ASN A 790 25.77 37.30 0.06
C ASN A 790 26.14 38.66 -0.57
N ALA A 791 25.26 39.26 -1.40
CA ALA A 791 25.43 40.58 -1.97
C ALA A 791 24.74 41.70 -1.15
N GLY A 792 24.07 41.34 -0.04
CA GLY A 792 23.36 42.26 0.83
C GLY A 792 21.96 42.64 0.32
N ALA A 793 21.40 41.92 -0.66
CA ALA A 793 20.03 42.12 -1.11
C ALA A 793 19.05 41.33 -0.23
N ALA A 794 17.91 41.93 0.12
CA ALA A 794 16.89 41.28 0.93
C ALA A 794 16.23 40.13 0.16
N THR A 795 16.08 38.99 0.83
CA THR A 795 15.49 37.77 0.25
C THR A 795 14.56 37.09 1.24
N THR A 796 13.63 36.27 0.74
CA THR A 796 12.71 35.49 1.57
C THR A 796 12.53 34.10 0.98
N ALA A 797 12.74 33.09 1.79
CA ALA A 797 12.40 31.71 1.49
C ALA A 797 11.15 31.32 2.28
N SER A 798 10.20 30.64 1.66
CA SER A 798 9.03 30.11 2.35
C SER A 798 8.79 28.64 2.01
N LEU A 799 8.23 27.92 2.97
CA LEU A 799 7.85 26.53 2.85
C LEU A 799 6.51 26.31 3.53
N ASP A 800 5.51 25.97 2.73
CA ASP A 800 4.23 25.47 3.22
C ASP A 800 4.22 23.95 3.14
N ARG A 801 3.98 23.28 4.28
CA ARG A 801 3.75 21.84 4.34
C ARG A 801 2.35 21.55 4.84
N HIS A 802 1.69 20.61 4.18
CA HIS A 802 0.47 20.00 4.65
C HIS A 802 0.79 18.56 5.02
N LEU A 803 0.76 18.24 6.31
CA LEU A 803 1.14 16.95 6.84
C LEU A 803 -0.06 16.36 7.56
N TYR A 804 -0.40 15.11 7.28
CA TYR A 804 -1.38 14.41 8.11
C TYR A 804 -0.65 13.47 9.04
N ARG A 805 -0.84 13.68 10.34
CA ARG A 805 -0.09 12.99 11.40
C ARG A 805 -1.02 12.12 12.21
N PHE A 806 -0.53 10.91 12.51
CA PHE A 806 -1.07 10.07 13.55
C PHE A 806 -0.38 10.38 14.87
N GLY A 807 -1.10 10.19 15.97
CA GLY A 807 -0.61 10.39 17.31
C GLY A 807 -0.98 9.26 18.23
N TRP A 808 -0.95 9.53 19.53
CA TRP A 808 -1.68 8.75 20.52
C TRP A 808 -2.67 9.67 21.25
N ALA A 809 -3.78 9.08 21.70
CA ALA A 809 -4.81 9.77 22.45
C ALA A 809 -5.23 8.95 23.66
N VAL A 810 -5.48 9.64 24.77
CA VAL A 810 -6.04 9.06 26.00
C VAL A 810 -7.11 9.98 26.55
N GLY A 811 -8.23 9.41 26.96
CA GLY A 811 -9.35 10.15 27.51
C GLY A 811 -10.06 9.44 28.63
N ALA A 812 -10.90 10.18 29.35
CA ALA A 812 -11.76 9.68 30.40
C ALA A 812 -13.04 10.50 30.46
N GLY A 813 -14.16 9.86 30.79
CA GLY A 813 -15.45 10.55 30.79
C GLY A 813 -16.60 9.79 31.45
N PHE A 814 -17.74 10.46 31.46
CA PHE A 814 -19.03 9.93 31.90
C PHE A 814 -20.05 10.02 30.77
N GLU A 815 -20.92 9.02 30.65
CA GLU A 815 -22.04 9.04 29.70
C GLU A 815 -23.32 8.61 30.43
N ALA A 816 -24.37 9.42 30.35
CA ALA A 816 -25.64 9.20 31.02
C ALA A 816 -26.77 9.01 30.00
N ARG A 817 -27.71 8.12 30.29
CA ARG A 817 -28.95 8.01 29.53
C ARG A 817 -29.84 9.22 29.83
N LEU A 818 -30.32 9.89 28.79
CA LEU A 818 -31.18 11.07 28.90
C LEU A 818 -32.65 10.68 28.75
N THR A 819 -33.05 10.22 27.56
CA THR A 819 -34.42 9.79 27.25
C THR A 819 -34.44 8.86 26.04
N GLY A 820 -35.28 7.82 26.08
CA GLY A 820 -35.33 6.82 25.00
C GLY A 820 -33.96 6.21 24.72
N ASN A 821 -33.48 6.39 23.48
CA ASN A 821 -32.17 5.95 22.99
C ASN A 821 -31.10 7.06 23.00
N TRP A 822 -31.39 8.21 23.58
CA TRP A 822 -30.46 9.33 23.65
C TRP A 822 -29.60 9.28 24.91
N THR A 823 -28.31 9.49 24.74
CA THR A 823 -27.33 9.62 25.83
C THR A 823 -26.58 10.95 25.72
N GLY A 824 -26.15 11.46 26.88
CA GLY A 824 -25.30 12.64 27.00
C GLY A 824 -23.95 12.25 27.57
N LYS A 825 -22.87 12.77 26.99
CA LYS A 825 -21.49 12.42 27.30
C LYS A 825 -20.69 13.66 27.72
N LEU A 826 -19.82 13.51 28.71
CA LEU A 826 -18.77 14.45 29.09
C LEU A 826 -17.42 13.72 29.06
N GLU A 827 -16.41 14.28 28.42
CA GLU A 827 -15.11 13.64 28.23
C GLU A 827 -13.96 14.62 28.29
N TYR A 828 -12.86 14.24 28.95
CA TYR A 828 -11.54 14.84 28.78
C TYR A 828 -10.71 13.99 27.82
N LEU A 829 -9.98 14.63 26.90
CA LEU A 829 -9.15 13.96 25.90
C LEU A 829 -7.82 14.69 25.70
N HIS A 830 -6.73 13.94 25.83
CA HIS A 830 -5.38 14.37 25.47
C HIS A 830 -4.96 13.71 24.15
N MET A 831 -4.27 14.44 23.29
CA MET A 831 -3.74 13.99 22.01
C MET A 831 -2.33 14.55 21.77
N ASP A 832 -1.43 13.71 21.25
CA ASP A 832 -0.06 14.10 20.85
C ASP A 832 0.28 13.56 19.47
N PHE A 833 0.57 14.45 18.52
CA PHE A 833 0.86 14.15 17.12
C PHE A 833 2.36 14.02 16.81
N GLY A 834 3.20 14.04 17.85
CA GLY A 834 4.66 14.02 17.73
C GLY A 834 5.21 15.32 17.14
N SER A 835 6.42 15.24 16.57
CA SER A 835 7.15 16.41 16.07
C SER A 835 7.18 16.49 14.55
N VAL A 836 7.06 17.70 14.01
CA VAL A 836 7.06 18.04 12.59
C VAL A 836 8.25 18.91 12.28
N ARG A 837 9.10 18.48 11.35
CA ARG A 837 10.27 19.24 10.90
C ARG A 837 9.96 20.11 9.68
N SER A 838 10.49 21.33 9.70
CA SER A 838 10.35 22.35 8.66
C SER A 838 11.73 22.92 8.33
N THR A 839 12.19 22.66 7.12
CA THR A 839 13.49 23.11 6.58
C THR A 839 13.24 23.82 5.25
N PRO A 840 12.90 25.12 5.26
CA PRO A 840 12.72 25.86 4.01
C PRO A 840 14.01 25.80 3.17
N SER A 841 13.86 25.67 1.85
CA SER A 841 15.01 25.70 0.94
C SER A 841 15.73 27.04 1.11
N THR A 842 17.06 27.00 1.24
CA THR A 842 17.87 28.22 1.28
C THR A 842 17.61 29.04 0.03
N ALA A 843 17.34 30.34 0.18
CA ALA A 843 17.36 31.22 -0.98
C ALA A 843 18.76 31.18 -1.61
N ALA A 844 18.83 31.15 -2.94
CA ALA A 844 20.11 31.05 -3.64
C ALA A 844 21.08 32.14 -3.14
N ASN A 845 22.32 31.75 -2.84
CA ASN A 845 23.39 32.62 -2.34
C ASN A 845 23.18 33.19 -0.91
N THR A 846 22.50 32.47 -0.01
CA THR A 846 22.45 32.81 1.42
C THR A 846 23.46 32.00 2.24
N ALA A 847 24.06 32.62 3.26
CA ALA A 847 25.01 31.97 4.17
C ALA A 847 24.34 31.23 5.35
N VAL A 848 23.01 31.36 5.49
CA VAL A 848 22.27 30.89 6.68
C VAL A 848 21.11 29.97 6.28
N ALA A 849 21.13 28.75 6.79
CA ALA A 849 20.04 27.80 6.75
C ALA A 849 19.17 27.92 8.00
N PHE A 850 17.94 27.42 7.90
CA PHE A 850 16.99 27.42 8.99
C PHE A 850 16.31 26.06 9.15
N ASP A 851 16.32 25.56 10.38
CA ASP A 851 15.70 24.31 10.77
C ASP A 851 14.70 24.57 11.89
N ALA A 852 13.55 23.93 11.82
CA ALA A 852 12.60 23.91 12.93
C ALA A 852 11.97 22.54 13.12
N ASN A 853 11.77 22.15 14.38
CA ASN A 853 11.06 20.93 14.76
C ASN A 853 9.97 21.27 15.79
N THR A 854 8.71 21.08 15.40
CA THR A 854 7.53 21.50 16.17
C THR A 854 6.75 20.30 16.68
N ARG A 855 6.69 20.09 18.00
CA ARG A 855 5.81 19.09 18.63
C ARG A 855 4.42 19.65 18.86
N VAL A 856 3.38 18.96 18.41
CA VAL A 856 1.99 19.41 18.47
C VAL A 856 1.16 18.53 19.38
N THR A 857 0.60 19.12 20.43
CA THR A 857 -0.27 18.46 21.42
C THR A 857 -1.61 19.20 21.57
N SER A 858 -2.63 18.51 22.09
CA SER A 858 -3.96 19.06 22.33
C SER A 858 -4.62 18.38 23.52
N ASP A 859 -5.09 19.20 24.46
CA ASP A 859 -5.89 18.81 25.63
C ASP A 859 -7.29 19.39 25.51
N GLY A 860 -8.33 18.66 25.86
CA GLY A 860 -9.69 19.19 25.69
C GLY A 860 -10.76 18.55 26.56
N VAL A 861 -11.78 19.35 26.88
CA VAL A 861 -13.02 18.90 27.54
C VAL A 861 -14.16 19.02 26.54
N ARG A 862 -14.98 17.97 26.45
CA ARG A 862 -15.99 17.80 25.41
C ARG A 862 -17.32 17.35 25.99
N ILE A 863 -18.40 17.88 25.43
CA ILE A 863 -19.78 17.45 25.70
C ILE A 863 -20.36 16.89 24.40
N GLY A 864 -21.00 15.72 24.47
CA GLY A 864 -21.60 15.08 23.32
C GLY A 864 -23.01 14.56 23.59
N VAL A 865 -23.76 14.37 22.52
CA VAL A 865 -25.08 13.75 22.54
C VAL A 865 -25.08 12.63 21.51
N ASN A 866 -25.39 11.40 21.93
CA ASN A 866 -25.45 10.24 21.06
C ASN A 866 -26.86 9.69 20.97
N TYR A 867 -27.21 9.21 19.77
CA TYR A 867 -28.33 8.34 19.54
C TYR A 867 -27.84 6.91 19.44
N LYS A 868 -28.46 6.02 20.21
CA LYS A 868 -28.16 4.61 20.20
C LYS A 868 -29.08 3.85 19.24
N PHE A 869 -28.47 3.13 18.31
CA PHE A 869 -29.15 2.20 17.42
C PHE A 869 -29.27 0.87 18.15
N VAL A 870 -30.49 0.54 18.58
CA VAL A 870 -30.75 -0.66 19.39
C VAL A 870 -30.25 -1.89 18.61
N GLY A 871 -29.33 -2.65 19.21
CA GLY A 871 -28.84 -3.89 18.65
C GLY A 871 -29.92 -4.96 18.76
N SER A 872 -30.41 -5.42 17.61
CA SER A 872 -31.22 -6.62 17.52
C SER A 872 -30.30 -7.84 17.67
N ILE A 873 -30.45 -8.60 18.76
CA ILE A 873 -29.81 -9.91 18.89
C ILE A 873 -30.56 -10.84 17.92
N ILE A 874 -29.86 -11.45 16.96
CA ILE A 874 -30.41 -12.57 16.19
C ILE A 874 -30.57 -13.71 17.19
N VAL A 875 -31.82 -14.07 17.50
CA VAL A 875 -32.14 -15.25 18.30
C VAL A 875 -32.30 -16.43 17.34
N ASP A 876 -31.38 -17.39 17.50
CA ASP A 876 -31.23 -18.75 16.94
C ASP A 876 -31.09 -18.96 15.42
#